data_AF-A0A818XPL7-F1
#
_entry.id   AF-A0A818XPL7-F1
#
_cell.length_a   1.000
_cell.length_b   1.000
_cell.length_c   1.000
_cell.angle_alpha   90.00
_cell.angle_beta   90.00
_cell.angle_gamma   90.00
#
_symmetry.space_group_name_H-M   'P 1'
#
loop_
_entity.id
_entity.type
_entity.pdbx_description
1 polymer ?
#
loop_
_entity_poly.entity_id
_entity_poly.type
_entity_poly.pdbx_seq_one_letter_code
_entity_poly.pdbx_strand_id
1 'polypeptide(L)'
;MIVTLLIDLVPSQDSQILYNATIAVANIGDQAATSEVIHRLISALEDSTGSVRWSACEALGKMGEKAATSEVIYRLTSVLGDSEKNVRSSACEALGNMGEQAATNEVITGLISALGDSDDSVRWSAREALDKMGKNAATSDVINGLISALGDSNYNVRWNACQALGNMGEKAATSEVIYRLISALGDSNDHVRWSACQALGNMGKKAATSDVINGLISAVGDSNDSVRWSACEALGQMDEKAATSEVINRLSSALRDSDDSIRWSAREALDKMGKKAATSDVINGLITALGDSSYNVRWNACQALGQMGEKTATSEVIYRLISALGDSNDHVRWSACQALGNMGKKAATSDVINGLISAVGDSNDSVRCSACEALGQMDEKAATSEVINRLSSALRDSDDSVRWSAREALDKMDKKAATSDVTNGLISALGDSNDSVRWSAREALGKMGEKAATSEAINRLISALGDTNDSVRWSACEALGKMGEKAATSDVIYRLTSVLGDSDKNVRWSACEALGNMGEQAATNEVITGLISALGDSDEYVRSSAYEALAQMGEKAATSDVINGLISALGDSNYNVRWNACQALGNMGEKAVTSDVIYRLISALGDSNDHVRWSACQALGNMGEKAATSEAINRLISALGDSNDSVRWSACQALGNMGEKAATSEAINRLISALGDGNDSVRWGACEALGKMGEKAATSDVTNGLISALGDSNDSVRWGACEALGKMGEKAATNEAINGLISALGDNEFNVRSSAREALDKMGKKAATSDVINGLISALRDSNYNVRWNVCQALGNMGEKAATSEVIYRLISALGDSNDHVRWSACQALGNMGEKAATSDAINGLISAVEDSNYNVRWNACQALGQMDEKAATSEVINRLISALGDSNDHVRWSACQALGNMGEKAGTQQVIDAVIGALQDPDVKCKT
;
A
#
# COMPACT_ATOMS: atom_id res chain seq x y z
N MET A 1 59.81 9.20 27.34
CA MET A 1 60.80 10.22 27.72
C MET A 1 60.30 11.08 28.88
N ILE A 2 59.31 11.98 28.70
CA ILE A 2 58.80 12.81 29.82
C ILE A 2 58.21 11.93 30.95
N VAL A 3 57.32 10.98 30.63
CA VAL A 3 56.78 10.02 31.62
C VAL A 3 57.89 9.26 32.34
N THR A 4 58.96 8.89 31.63
CA THR A 4 60.14 8.18 32.15
C THR A 4 60.99 9.02 33.12
N LEU A 5 60.92 10.36 33.03
CA LEU A 5 61.57 11.31 33.93
C LEU A 5 60.69 11.73 35.11
N LEU A 6 59.38 11.43 35.06
CA LEU A 6 58.43 11.64 36.16
C LEU A 6 58.31 10.39 37.04
N ILE A 7 58.41 9.22 36.41
CA ILE A 7 59.09 8.06 37.02
C ILE A 7 60.45 8.54 37.55
N ASP A 8 60.82 8.05 38.74
CA ASP A 8 62.03 8.42 39.51
C ASP A 8 62.17 9.87 40.01
N LEU A 9 61.19 10.74 39.77
CA LEU A 9 60.93 11.92 40.63
C LEU A 9 59.84 11.67 41.69
N VAL A 10 58.87 10.80 41.41
CA VAL A 10 57.80 10.43 42.37
C VAL A 10 58.27 9.65 43.64
N PRO A 11 59.45 9.01 43.76
CA PRO A 11 59.91 8.45 45.04
C PRO A 11 60.70 9.47 45.89
N SER A 12 60.64 10.77 45.55
CA SER A 12 61.26 11.85 46.33
C SER A 12 60.62 11.97 47.73
N GLN A 13 61.44 12.08 48.78
CA GLN A 13 60.98 12.45 50.13
C GLN A 13 60.69 13.95 50.30
N ASP A 14 60.94 14.76 49.27
CA ASP A 14 60.53 16.16 49.23
C ASP A 14 59.12 16.28 48.63
N SER A 15 58.15 16.61 49.48
CA SER A 15 56.73 16.78 49.13
C SER A 15 56.49 17.82 48.02
N GLN A 16 57.35 18.82 47.87
CA GLN A 16 57.22 19.83 46.81
C GLN A 16 57.67 19.28 45.45
N ILE A 17 58.73 18.46 45.43
CA ILE A 17 59.14 17.72 44.22
C ILE A 17 58.06 16.70 43.84
N LEU A 18 57.53 15.98 44.83
CA LEU A 18 56.48 14.99 44.64
C LEU A 18 55.21 15.62 44.05
N TYR A 19 54.72 16.71 44.64
CA TYR A 19 53.60 17.52 44.13
C TYR A 19 53.83 18.03 42.69
N ASN A 20 55.02 18.53 42.39
CA ASN A 20 55.34 19.00 41.04
C ASN A 20 55.34 17.84 40.02
N ALA A 21 55.78 16.64 40.43
CA ALA A 21 55.81 15.46 39.59
C ALA A 21 54.40 14.89 39.34
N THR A 22 53.54 14.81 40.35
CA THR A 22 52.14 14.36 40.22
C THR A 22 51.32 15.32 39.36
N ILE A 23 51.48 16.65 39.51
CA ILE A 23 50.83 17.64 38.62
C ILE A 23 51.36 17.54 37.18
N ALA A 24 52.65 17.31 36.98
CA ALA A 24 53.19 17.07 35.64
C ALA A 24 52.62 15.79 35.00
N VAL A 25 52.40 14.73 35.78
CA VAL A 25 51.69 13.51 35.35
C VAL A 25 50.21 13.82 35.03
N ALA A 26 49.52 14.58 35.88
CA ALA A 26 48.13 14.99 35.65
C ALA A 26 47.96 15.75 34.33
N ASN A 27 48.90 16.63 33.98
CA ASN A 27 48.89 17.39 32.73
C ASN A 27 49.21 16.53 31.48
N ILE A 28 49.75 15.32 31.63
CA ILE A 28 49.92 14.35 30.55
C ILE A 28 48.66 13.48 30.37
N GLY A 29 47.86 13.33 31.43
CA GLY A 29 46.57 12.63 31.40
C GLY A 29 46.69 11.15 31.01
N ASP A 30 45.79 10.69 30.15
CA ASP A 30 45.61 9.29 29.74
C ASP A 30 46.86 8.62 29.10
N GLN A 31 47.82 9.42 28.63
CA GLN A 31 49.10 8.93 28.08
C GLN A 31 50.12 8.56 29.16
N ALA A 32 49.91 8.98 30.41
CA ALA A 32 50.78 8.61 31.54
C ALA A 32 50.30 7.36 32.30
N ALA A 33 49.15 6.78 31.92
CA ALA A 33 48.53 5.61 32.55
C ALA A 33 49.31 4.30 32.28
N THR A 34 50.49 4.21 32.87
CA THR A 34 51.33 2.99 32.91
C THR A 34 51.25 2.37 34.31
N SER A 35 51.42 1.06 34.42
CA SER A 35 51.35 0.34 35.71
C SER A 35 52.30 0.90 36.77
N GLU A 36 53.51 1.31 36.37
CA GLU A 36 54.49 1.89 37.29
C GLU A 36 54.11 3.30 37.76
N VAL A 37 53.56 4.15 36.88
CA VAL A 37 53.05 5.47 37.29
C VAL A 37 51.83 5.33 38.20
N ILE A 38 50.90 4.43 37.87
CA ILE A 38 49.70 4.16 38.69
C ILE A 38 50.09 3.66 40.08
N HIS A 39 51.03 2.71 40.19
CA HIS A 39 51.51 2.22 41.48
C HIS A 39 52.15 3.33 42.34
N ARG A 40 52.94 4.21 41.71
CA ARG A 40 53.56 5.37 42.39
C ARG A 40 52.53 6.44 42.80
N LEU A 41 51.47 6.65 42.01
CA LEU A 41 50.34 7.52 42.38
C LEU A 41 49.51 6.95 43.54
N ILE A 42 49.33 5.62 43.61
CA ILE A 42 48.72 4.96 44.77
C ILE A 42 49.50 5.29 46.06
N SER A 43 50.83 5.24 46.04
CA SER A 43 51.65 5.65 47.20
C SER A 43 51.48 7.13 47.55
N ALA A 44 51.33 8.01 46.55
CA ALA A 44 51.12 9.44 46.76
C ALA A 44 49.73 9.78 47.37
N LEU A 45 48.74 8.90 47.23
CA LEU A 45 47.45 9.03 47.95
C LEU A 45 47.59 8.83 49.48
N GLU A 46 48.68 8.22 49.95
CA GLU A 46 48.94 7.98 51.38
C GLU A 46 49.94 9.01 51.98
N ASP A 47 50.36 10.03 51.21
CA ASP A 47 51.31 11.05 51.68
C ASP A 47 50.71 11.92 52.80
N SER A 48 51.54 12.33 53.76
CA SER A 48 51.13 13.21 54.86
C SER A 48 50.61 14.59 54.40
N THR A 49 50.99 15.04 53.21
CA THR A 49 50.72 16.37 52.65
C THR A 49 49.46 16.35 51.78
N GLY A 50 48.43 17.12 52.14
CA GLY A 50 47.17 17.13 51.39
C GLY A 50 47.28 17.65 49.96
N SER A 51 48.21 18.57 49.66
CA SER A 51 48.48 18.99 48.27
C SER A 51 48.99 17.84 47.41
N VAL A 52 49.83 16.95 47.95
CA VAL A 52 50.30 15.74 47.27
C VAL A 52 49.13 14.79 47.02
N ARG A 53 48.34 14.47 48.06
CA ARG A 53 47.15 13.60 47.92
C ARG A 53 46.15 14.14 46.88
N TRP A 54 45.86 15.45 46.92
CA TRP A 54 45.02 16.14 45.94
C TRP A 54 45.56 16.00 44.51
N SER A 55 46.84 16.31 44.29
CA SER A 55 47.46 16.19 42.97
C SER A 55 47.54 14.74 42.45
N ALA A 56 47.59 13.75 43.35
CA ALA A 56 47.51 12.34 43.01
C ALA A 56 46.09 11.91 42.61
N CYS A 57 45.05 12.39 43.31
CA CYS A 57 43.66 12.25 42.88
C CYS A 57 43.43 12.88 41.50
N GLU A 58 43.89 14.11 41.28
CA GLU A 58 43.78 14.80 39.99
C GLU A 58 44.50 14.04 38.86
N ALA A 59 45.70 13.51 39.13
CA ALA A 59 46.45 12.71 38.17
C ALA A 59 45.73 11.41 37.79
N LEU A 60 45.20 10.67 38.76
CA LEU A 60 44.42 9.45 38.54
C LEU A 60 43.09 9.76 37.83
N GLY A 61 42.42 10.85 38.18
CA GLY A 61 41.19 11.30 37.54
C GLY A 61 41.38 11.69 36.08
N LYS A 62 42.48 12.36 35.72
CA LYS A 62 42.82 12.71 34.33
C LYS A 62 43.31 11.53 33.48
N MET A 63 43.65 10.39 34.11
CA MET A 63 43.86 9.12 33.40
C MET A 63 42.55 8.40 33.08
N GLY A 64 41.47 8.72 33.80
CA GLY A 64 40.13 8.15 33.63
C GLY A 64 40.10 6.63 33.71
N GLU A 65 39.32 6.00 32.83
CA GLU A 65 39.14 4.54 32.75
C GLU A 65 40.46 3.74 32.70
N LYS A 66 41.55 4.29 32.12
CA LYS A 66 42.84 3.60 32.04
C LYS A 66 43.52 3.40 33.41
N ALA A 67 43.16 4.21 34.41
CA ALA A 67 43.63 4.06 35.79
C ALA A 67 42.64 3.32 36.70
N ALA A 68 41.48 2.89 36.20
CA ALA A 68 40.40 2.29 36.97
C ALA A 68 40.69 0.82 37.38
N THR A 69 41.80 0.56 38.07
CA THR A 69 42.10 -0.75 38.67
C THR A 69 41.41 -0.86 40.02
N SER A 70 41.10 -2.08 40.47
CA SER A 70 40.45 -2.33 41.76
C SER A 70 41.25 -1.77 42.95
N GLU A 71 42.58 -1.71 42.86
CA GLU A 71 43.44 -1.11 43.88
C GLU A 71 43.30 0.42 43.90
N VAL A 72 43.32 1.08 42.74
CA VAL A 72 43.12 2.54 42.62
C VAL A 72 41.74 2.93 43.14
N ILE A 73 40.70 2.21 42.74
CA ILE A 73 39.31 2.46 43.15
C ILE A 73 39.17 2.31 44.67
N TYR A 74 39.72 1.25 45.26
CA TYR A 74 39.73 1.03 46.71
C TYR A 74 40.43 2.18 47.46
N ARG A 75 41.60 2.62 46.98
CA ARG A 75 42.36 3.71 47.61
C ARG A 75 41.61 5.03 47.51
N LEU A 76 41.12 5.42 46.33
CA LEU A 76 40.33 6.64 46.16
C LEU A 76 39.04 6.63 46.99
N THR A 77 38.39 5.47 47.17
CA THR A 77 37.24 5.32 48.07
C THR A 77 37.60 5.68 49.51
N SER A 78 38.78 5.30 50.00
CA SER A 78 39.23 5.69 51.35
C SER A 78 39.53 7.19 51.47
N VAL A 79 39.97 7.83 50.38
CA VAL A 79 40.27 9.27 50.30
C VAL A 79 39.01 10.14 50.26
N LEU A 80 37.83 9.58 49.99
CA LEU A 80 36.54 10.27 50.19
C LEU A 80 36.33 10.73 51.65
N GLY A 81 37.04 10.13 52.62
CA GLY A 81 37.03 10.53 54.03
C GLY A 81 38.16 11.47 54.46
N ASP A 82 38.94 12.03 53.54
CA ASP A 82 40.11 12.86 53.87
C ASP A 82 39.77 14.10 54.72
N SER A 83 40.68 14.56 55.57
CA SER A 83 40.50 15.78 56.36
C SER A 83 40.39 17.04 55.48
N GLU A 84 41.05 17.07 54.33
CA GLU A 84 41.07 18.21 53.41
C GLU A 84 39.99 18.14 52.34
N LYS A 85 39.14 19.16 52.28
CA LYS A 85 38.02 19.25 51.34
C LYS A 85 38.42 19.20 49.86
N ASN A 86 39.57 19.76 49.50
CA ASN A 86 40.06 19.75 48.12
C ASN A 86 40.43 18.31 47.70
N VAL A 87 41.01 17.55 48.63
CA VAL A 87 41.34 16.12 48.44
C VAL A 87 40.05 15.31 48.28
N ARG A 88 39.05 15.50 49.16
CA ARG A 88 37.74 14.81 49.04
C ARG A 88 37.03 15.11 47.72
N SER A 89 36.96 16.38 47.32
CA SER A 89 36.34 16.82 46.06
C SER A 89 37.05 16.22 44.85
N SER A 90 38.39 16.22 44.83
CA SER A 90 39.17 15.61 43.76
C SER A 90 39.07 14.08 43.74
N ALA A 91 38.93 13.42 44.90
CA ALA A 91 38.67 11.98 44.96
C ALA A 91 37.30 11.61 44.38
N CYS A 92 36.25 12.38 44.68
CA CYS A 92 34.95 12.25 44.02
C CYS A 92 35.09 12.40 42.50
N GLU A 93 35.73 13.47 42.03
CA GLU A 93 35.92 13.73 40.60
C GLU A 93 36.71 12.60 39.91
N ALA A 94 37.78 12.11 40.54
CA ALA A 94 38.60 11.03 40.02
C ALA A 94 37.82 9.72 39.88
N LEU A 95 37.02 9.36 40.88
CA LEU A 95 36.11 8.20 40.83
C LEU A 95 35.03 8.37 39.75
N GLY A 96 34.49 9.57 39.57
CA GLY A 96 33.57 9.90 38.48
C GLY A 96 34.19 9.75 37.10
N ASN A 97 35.43 10.22 36.91
CA ASN A 97 36.15 10.15 35.64
C ASN A 97 36.63 8.72 35.30
N MET A 98 36.60 7.79 36.26
CA MET A 98 36.81 6.35 36.04
C MET A 98 35.55 5.62 35.52
N GLY A 99 34.42 6.31 35.43
CA GLY A 99 33.20 5.83 34.78
C GLY A 99 32.64 4.55 35.39
N GLU A 100 32.14 3.65 34.54
CA GLU A 100 31.43 2.44 34.96
C GLU A 100 32.27 1.50 35.83
N GLN A 101 33.60 1.48 35.65
CA GLN A 101 34.50 0.59 36.41
C GLN A 101 34.58 0.95 37.89
N ALA A 102 34.34 2.21 38.25
CA ALA A 102 34.33 2.69 39.63
C ALA A 102 32.95 2.55 40.31
N ALA A 103 31.92 2.02 39.65
CA ALA A 103 30.57 1.90 40.19
C ALA A 103 30.40 0.72 41.19
N THR A 104 31.29 0.58 42.18
CA THR A 104 31.17 -0.44 43.25
C THR A 104 30.31 0.04 44.41
N ASN A 105 29.76 -0.89 45.19
CA ASN A 105 28.93 -0.57 46.35
C ASN A 105 29.67 0.29 47.40
N GLU A 106 30.96 0.04 47.61
CA GLU A 106 31.81 0.78 48.55
C GLU A 106 32.05 2.21 48.08
N VAL A 107 32.43 2.38 46.80
CA VAL A 107 32.61 3.70 46.16
C VAL A 107 31.33 4.51 46.30
N ILE A 108 30.20 3.93 45.92
CA ILE A 108 28.95 4.66 45.86
C ILE A 108 28.41 4.98 47.26
N THR A 109 28.64 4.10 48.26
CA THR A 109 28.35 4.42 49.67
C THR A 109 29.19 5.60 50.17
N GLY A 110 30.47 5.68 49.76
CA GLY A 110 31.34 6.81 50.03
C GLY A 110 30.84 8.10 49.35
N LEU A 111 30.47 8.03 48.07
CA LEU A 111 29.94 9.17 47.31
C LEU A 111 28.60 9.67 47.87
N ILE A 112 27.69 8.77 48.27
CA ILE A 112 26.43 9.13 48.95
C ILE A 112 26.71 9.84 50.27
N SER A 113 27.72 9.39 51.03
CA SER A 113 28.17 10.10 52.24
C SER A 113 28.72 11.50 51.92
N ALA A 114 29.47 11.64 50.82
CA ALA A 114 30.01 12.91 50.33
C ALA A 114 28.93 13.87 49.77
N LEU A 115 27.74 13.39 49.39
CA LEU A 115 26.57 14.26 49.13
C LEU A 115 26.12 15.03 50.38
N GLY A 116 26.47 14.54 51.57
CA GLY A 116 26.24 15.18 52.88
C GLY A 116 27.38 16.05 53.38
N ASP A 117 28.45 16.28 52.60
CA ASP A 117 29.61 17.03 53.07
C ASP A 117 29.27 18.49 53.42
N SER A 118 29.95 19.00 54.45
CA SER A 118 29.97 20.41 54.83
C SER A 118 30.34 21.38 53.69
N ASP A 119 31.20 20.97 52.74
CA ASP A 119 31.68 21.82 51.66
C ASP A 119 30.96 21.59 50.33
N ASP A 120 30.49 22.68 49.74
CA ASP A 120 29.69 22.71 48.52
C ASP A 120 30.40 22.06 47.33
N SER A 121 31.72 22.22 47.24
CA SER A 121 32.55 21.64 46.16
C SER A 121 32.56 20.12 46.24
N VAL A 122 32.64 19.56 47.45
CA VAL A 122 32.62 18.10 47.68
C VAL A 122 31.25 17.53 47.32
N ARG A 123 30.16 18.19 47.75
CA ARG A 123 28.79 17.78 47.38
C ARG A 123 28.56 17.82 45.87
N TRP A 124 29.04 18.86 45.18
CA TRP A 124 28.99 18.96 43.72
C TRP A 124 29.76 17.82 43.06
N SER A 125 31.03 17.61 43.42
CA SER A 125 31.87 16.56 42.84
C SER A 125 31.30 15.17 43.08
N ALA A 126 30.71 14.92 44.25
CA ALA A 126 30.05 13.65 44.56
C ALA A 126 28.80 13.44 43.69
N ARG A 127 27.97 14.48 43.48
CA ARG A 127 26.82 14.43 42.56
C ARG A 127 27.26 14.18 41.13
N GLU A 128 28.29 14.87 40.66
CA GLU A 128 28.84 14.72 39.30
C GLU A 128 29.49 13.34 39.09
N ALA A 129 30.10 12.76 40.12
CA ALA A 129 30.64 11.40 40.08
C ALA A 129 29.53 10.35 39.90
N LEU A 130 28.46 10.45 40.68
CA LEU A 130 27.28 9.57 40.55
C LEU A 130 26.60 9.73 39.19
N ASP A 131 26.56 10.95 38.66
CA ASP A 131 26.03 11.26 37.33
C ASP A 131 26.85 10.59 36.20
N LYS A 132 28.19 10.69 36.26
CA LYS A 132 29.10 10.03 35.31
C LYS A 132 29.03 8.50 35.35
N MET A 133 28.65 7.90 36.48
CA MET A 133 28.39 6.45 36.58
C MET A 133 26.99 6.04 36.04
N GLY A 134 26.08 7.00 35.90
CA GLY A 134 24.84 6.91 35.12
C GLY A 134 23.91 5.74 35.46
N LYS A 135 23.23 5.23 34.43
CA LYS A 135 22.21 4.16 34.55
C LYS A 135 22.75 2.82 35.09
N ASN A 136 24.06 2.62 35.17
CA ASN A 136 24.65 1.38 35.67
C ASN A 136 24.99 1.43 37.17
N ALA A 137 25.02 2.61 37.78
CA ALA A 137 25.08 2.80 39.23
C ALA A 137 23.78 2.42 39.99
N ALA A 138 22.69 2.11 39.28
CA ALA A 138 21.38 1.80 39.86
C ALA A 138 21.29 0.39 40.51
N THR A 139 22.23 0.05 41.40
CA THR A 139 22.17 -1.17 42.22
C THR A 139 21.25 -0.98 43.42
N SER A 140 20.79 -2.08 44.03
CA SER A 140 19.87 -2.03 45.17
C SER A 140 20.45 -1.26 46.37
N ASP A 141 21.74 -1.39 46.64
CA ASP A 141 22.40 -0.76 47.79
C ASP A 141 22.52 0.76 47.61
N VAL A 142 22.81 1.18 46.37
CA VAL A 142 22.85 2.60 45.96
C VAL A 142 21.47 3.24 46.08
N ILE A 143 20.44 2.55 45.57
CA ILE A 143 19.04 2.98 45.68
C ILE A 143 18.63 3.11 47.15
N ASN A 144 19.01 2.17 48.02
CA ASN A 144 18.73 2.23 49.46
C ASN A 144 19.45 3.39 50.17
N GLY A 145 20.70 3.68 49.78
CA GLY A 145 21.45 4.84 50.28
C GLY A 145 20.79 6.17 49.86
N LEU A 146 20.35 6.28 48.62
CA LEU A 146 19.66 7.48 48.11
C LEU A 146 18.24 7.63 48.70
N ILE A 147 17.50 6.53 48.93
CA ILE A 147 16.25 6.54 49.71
C ILE A 147 16.47 7.13 51.11
N SER A 148 17.59 6.78 51.75
CA SER A 148 17.95 7.32 53.08
C SER A 148 18.28 8.81 52.99
N ALA A 149 19.03 9.24 51.97
CA ALA A 149 19.37 10.63 51.71
C ALA A 149 18.16 11.52 51.39
N LEU A 150 17.11 10.99 50.75
CA LEU A 150 15.83 11.68 50.57
C LEU A 150 15.13 12.02 51.90
N GLY A 151 15.48 11.35 53.01
CA GLY A 151 14.96 11.62 54.34
C GLY A 151 15.80 12.61 55.17
N ASP A 152 16.91 13.12 54.64
CA ASP A 152 17.84 13.94 55.42
C ASP A 152 17.27 15.32 55.79
N SER A 153 17.68 15.86 56.93
CA SER A 153 17.32 17.21 57.39
C SER A 153 17.77 18.33 56.43
N ASN A 154 18.91 18.16 55.75
CA ASN A 154 19.53 19.13 54.86
C ASN A 154 18.92 19.03 53.45
N TYR A 155 18.28 20.12 52.99
CA TYR A 155 17.65 20.17 51.67
C TYR A 155 18.63 19.90 50.52
N ASN A 156 19.92 20.23 50.68
CA ASN A 156 20.94 19.94 49.67
C ASN A 156 21.14 18.43 49.48
N VAL A 157 21.05 17.65 50.56
CA VAL A 157 21.18 16.19 50.51
C VAL A 157 19.97 15.59 49.82
N ARG A 158 18.75 16.04 50.18
CA ARG A 158 17.51 15.62 49.52
C ARG A 158 17.46 16.00 48.04
N TRP A 159 17.87 17.22 47.69
CA TRP A 159 17.97 17.71 46.31
C TRP A 159 18.95 16.87 45.48
N ASN A 160 20.17 16.67 45.99
CA ASN A 160 21.17 15.85 45.31
C ASN A 160 20.71 14.40 45.15
N ALA A 161 20.00 13.84 46.15
CA ALA A 161 19.42 12.50 46.06
C ALA A 161 18.31 12.40 45.00
N CYS A 162 17.43 13.41 44.88
CA CYS A 162 16.45 13.48 43.79
C CYS A 162 17.15 13.46 42.42
N GLN A 163 18.15 14.33 42.21
CA GLN A 163 18.87 14.39 40.92
C GLN A 163 19.60 13.07 40.61
N ALA A 164 20.28 12.46 41.58
CA ALA A 164 20.96 11.17 41.39
C ALA A 164 19.98 10.05 41.00
N LEU A 165 18.81 9.97 41.66
CA LEU A 165 17.76 9.02 41.31
C LEU A 165 17.14 9.29 39.93
N GLY A 166 16.98 10.57 39.56
CA GLY A 166 16.51 10.98 38.25
C GLY A 166 17.46 10.57 37.12
N ASN A 167 18.77 10.73 37.31
CA ASN A 167 19.76 10.43 36.27
C ASN A 167 19.96 8.90 36.07
N MET A 168 19.63 8.10 37.09
CA MET A 168 19.49 6.64 36.96
C MET A 168 18.24 6.22 36.15
N GLY A 169 17.26 7.11 36.00
CA GLY A 169 16.06 6.94 35.18
C GLY A 169 15.22 5.72 35.54
N GLU A 170 14.63 5.07 34.53
CA GLU A 170 13.71 3.92 34.70
C GLU A 170 14.27 2.77 35.56
N LYS A 171 15.59 2.61 35.69
CA LYS A 171 16.17 1.57 36.55
C LYS A 171 15.96 1.86 38.05
N ALA A 172 16.04 3.12 38.47
CA ALA A 172 15.79 3.53 39.86
C ALA A 172 14.31 3.57 40.25
N ALA A 173 13.39 3.48 39.28
CA ALA A 173 11.94 3.48 39.48
C ALA A 173 11.43 2.20 40.20
N THR A 174 11.70 2.11 41.50
CA THR A 174 11.14 1.13 42.44
C THR A 174 9.99 1.76 43.22
N SER A 175 9.09 0.95 43.78
CA SER A 175 7.92 1.46 44.52
C SER A 175 8.30 2.35 45.70
N GLU A 176 9.38 2.03 46.42
CA GLU A 176 9.87 2.84 47.55
C GLU A 176 10.48 4.16 47.08
N VAL A 177 11.30 4.16 46.02
CA VAL A 177 11.83 5.39 45.42
C VAL A 177 10.69 6.31 44.98
N ILE A 178 9.68 5.76 44.28
CA ILE A 178 8.51 6.50 43.83
C ILE A 178 7.76 7.11 45.02
N TYR A 179 7.52 6.35 46.09
CA TYR A 179 6.87 6.83 47.32
C TYR A 179 7.63 7.98 47.99
N ARG A 180 8.98 7.90 48.05
CA ARG A 180 9.83 8.96 48.60
C ARG A 180 9.86 10.20 47.72
N LEU A 181 9.89 10.05 46.39
CA LEU A 181 9.84 11.18 45.46
C LEU A 181 8.47 11.87 45.47
N ILE A 182 7.35 11.14 45.62
CA ILE A 182 6.03 11.74 45.87
C ILE A 182 6.05 12.59 47.15
N SER A 183 6.71 12.12 48.20
CA SER A 183 6.87 12.90 49.43
C SER A 183 7.73 14.15 49.21
N ALA A 184 8.78 14.07 48.38
CA ALA A 184 9.64 15.19 48.01
C ALA A 184 8.96 16.24 47.11
N LEU A 185 7.90 15.90 46.36
CA LEU A 185 7.03 16.88 45.70
C LEU A 185 6.32 17.82 46.71
N GLY A 186 6.21 17.42 47.98
CA GLY A 186 5.67 18.24 49.06
C GLY A 186 6.72 18.97 49.92
N ASP A 187 7.99 18.98 49.53
CA ASP A 187 9.07 19.56 50.33
C ASP A 187 8.92 21.08 50.51
N SER A 188 9.36 21.60 51.66
CA SER A 188 9.38 23.04 51.92
C SER A 188 10.30 23.81 50.97
N ASN A 189 11.35 23.17 50.46
CA ASN A 189 12.32 23.75 49.54
C ASN A 189 11.98 23.47 48.08
N ASP A 190 11.98 24.52 47.26
CA ASP A 190 11.61 24.49 45.84
C ASP A 190 12.61 23.74 44.96
N HIS A 191 13.91 23.74 45.26
CA HIS A 191 14.89 22.92 44.53
C HIS A 191 14.63 21.42 44.72
N VAL A 192 14.16 21.01 45.91
CA VAL A 192 13.76 19.61 46.18
C VAL A 192 12.49 19.25 45.41
N ARG A 193 11.46 20.11 45.41
CA ARG A 193 10.23 19.87 44.63
C ARG A 193 10.50 19.82 43.12
N TRP A 194 11.32 20.72 42.61
CA TRP A 194 11.75 20.77 41.20
C TRP A 194 12.51 19.51 40.78
N SER A 195 13.53 19.12 41.54
CA SER A 195 14.30 17.90 41.24
C SER A 195 13.49 16.62 41.42
N ALA A 196 12.49 16.60 42.32
CA ALA A 196 11.53 15.49 42.42
C ALA A 196 10.65 15.39 41.16
N CYS A 197 10.22 16.52 40.57
CA CYS A 197 9.52 16.53 39.27
C CYS A 197 10.42 15.97 38.16
N GLN A 198 11.66 16.46 38.04
CA GLN A 198 12.62 15.95 37.06
C GLN A 198 12.92 14.46 37.24
N ALA A 199 13.09 13.99 38.48
CA ALA A 199 13.38 12.59 38.76
C ALA A 199 12.22 11.67 38.36
N LEU A 200 10.98 12.06 38.68
CA LEU A 200 9.78 11.31 38.28
C LEU A 200 9.56 11.33 36.76
N GLY A 201 9.85 12.46 36.10
CA GLY A 201 9.84 12.57 34.64
C GLY A 201 10.86 11.66 33.96
N ASN A 202 12.12 11.66 34.43
CA ASN A 202 13.20 10.82 33.91
C ASN A 202 12.98 9.31 34.14
N MET A 203 12.11 8.94 35.10
CA MET A 203 11.59 7.58 35.29
C MET A 203 10.42 7.22 34.35
N GLY A 204 9.90 8.21 33.62
CA GLY A 204 9.01 8.07 32.47
C GLY A 204 7.77 7.21 32.70
N LYS A 205 7.43 6.39 31.70
CA LYS A 205 6.23 5.55 31.70
C LYS A 205 6.21 4.50 32.82
N LYS A 206 7.32 4.27 33.53
CA LYS A 206 7.42 3.35 34.67
C LYS A 206 7.03 4.01 36.01
N ALA A 207 7.25 5.31 36.17
CA ALA A 207 6.79 6.08 37.33
C ALA A 207 5.34 6.58 37.22
N ALA A 208 4.70 6.48 36.05
CA ALA A 208 3.33 6.93 35.80
C ALA A 208 2.25 6.10 36.55
N THR A 209 2.19 6.26 37.88
CA THR A 209 1.12 5.77 38.77
C THR A 209 0.16 6.89 39.13
N SER A 210 -1.04 6.56 39.60
CA SER A 210 -2.05 7.57 39.99
C SER A 210 -1.53 8.53 41.07
N ASP A 211 -0.76 8.05 42.04
CA ASP A 211 -0.24 8.88 43.13
C ASP A 211 0.85 9.86 42.65
N VAL A 212 1.73 9.42 41.74
CA VAL A 212 2.71 10.29 41.06
C VAL A 212 1.99 11.36 40.24
N ILE A 213 0.98 10.95 39.46
CA ILE A 213 0.19 11.85 38.63
C ILE A 213 -0.50 12.92 39.50
N ASN A 214 -1.12 12.54 40.61
CA ASN A 214 -1.77 13.48 41.54
C ASN A 214 -0.77 14.43 42.23
N GLY A 215 0.43 13.93 42.57
CA GLY A 215 1.54 14.78 43.04
C GLY A 215 1.95 15.82 42.00
N LEU A 216 2.13 15.41 40.73
CA LEU A 216 2.51 16.31 39.65
C LEU A 216 1.40 17.31 39.29
N ILE A 217 0.11 16.94 39.34
CA ILE A 217 -1.03 17.87 39.20
C ILE A 217 -0.95 19.00 40.24
N SER A 218 -0.55 18.66 41.46
CA SER A 218 -0.34 19.64 42.53
C SER A 218 0.86 20.53 42.23
N ALA A 219 1.97 19.97 41.74
CA ALA A 219 3.19 20.70 41.37
C ALA A 219 3.04 21.62 40.12
N VAL A 220 2.14 21.31 39.18
CA VAL A 220 1.72 22.25 38.12
C VAL A 220 1.02 23.50 38.72
N GLY A 221 0.63 23.44 39.99
CA GLY A 221 0.11 24.57 40.77
C GLY A 221 1.10 25.31 41.65
N ASP A 222 2.39 24.98 41.61
CA ASP A 222 3.36 25.49 42.58
C ASP A 222 3.58 27.01 42.47
N SER A 223 3.92 27.65 43.59
CA SER A 223 4.28 29.06 43.63
C SER A 223 5.59 29.37 42.88
N ASN A 224 6.45 28.37 42.66
CA ASN A 224 7.70 28.51 41.93
C ASN A 224 7.56 28.07 40.46
N ASP A 225 7.97 28.96 39.55
CA ASP A 225 7.81 28.79 38.10
C ASP A 225 8.62 27.60 37.55
N SER A 226 9.80 27.32 38.10
CA SER A 226 10.63 26.18 37.70
C SER A 226 9.99 24.84 38.10
N VAL A 227 9.30 24.79 39.24
CA VAL A 227 8.54 23.61 39.68
C VAL A 227 7.35 23.39 38.75
N ARG A 228 6.57 24.42 38.43
CA ARG A 228 5.44 24.32 37.47
C ARG A 228 5.88 23.86 36.09
N TRP A 229 6.98 24.43 35.56
CA TRP A 229 7.56 24.04 34.27
C TRP A 229 7.98 22.56 34.25
N SER A 230 8.72 22.11 35.26
CA SER A 230 9.19 20.73 35.36
C SER A 230 8.07 19.73 35.62
N ALA A 231 7.01 20.13 36.35
CA ALA A 231 5.83 19.29 36.54
C ALA A 231 5.05 19.08 35.23
N CYS A 232 4.92 20.11 34.39
CA CYS A 232 4.36 19.98 33.05
C CYS A 232 5.22 19.05 32.18
N GLU A 233 6.54 19.23 32.20
CA GLU A 233 7.47 18.40 31.44
C GLU A 233 7.39 16.92 31.86
N ALA A 234 7.41 16.63 33.17
CA ALA A 234 7.32 15.29 33.72
C ALA A 234 6.00 14.59 33.35
N LEU A 235 4.87 15.30 33.37
CA LEU A 235 3.58 14.78 32.89
C LEU A 235 3.62 14.47 31.40
N GLY A 236 4.30 15.28 30.58
CA GLY A 236 4.52 15.01 29.16
C GLY A 236 5.41 13.79 28.91
N GLN A 237 6.46 13.59 29.71
CA GLN A 237 7.36 12.42 29.64
C GLN A 237 6.66 11.10 30.05
N MET A 238 5.52 11.18 30.76
CA MET A 238 4.65 10.04 31.08
C MET A 238 3.67 9.67 29.97
N ASP A 239 3.56 10.48 28.90
CA ASP A 239 2.87 10.15 27.64
C ASP A 239 1.38 9.75 27.87
N GLU A 240 0.81 8.90 27.03
CA GLU A 240 -0.57 8.40 27.09
C GLU A 240 -1.03 7.85 28.46
N LYS A 241 -0.10 7.51 29.38
CA LYS A 241 -0.45 7.06 30.74
C LYS A 241 -0.89 8.21 31.66
N ALA A 242 -0.38 9.42 31.43
CA ALA A 242 -0.77 10.61 32.18
C ALA A 242 -2.00 11.33 31.59
N ALA A 243 -2.57 10.86 30.49
CA ALA A 243 -3.72 11.45 29.81
C ALA A 243 -5.07 11.23 30.56
N THR A 244 -5.15 11.64 31.83
CA THR A 244 -6.38 11.64 32.64
C THR A 244 -7.05 13.01 32.60
N SER A 245 -8.39 13.07 32.71
CA SER A 245 -9.11 14.36 32.64
C SER A 245 -8.60 15.41 33.65
N GLU A 246 -8.12 14.99 34.83
CA GLU A 246 -7.61 15.89 35.85
C GLU A 246 -6.24 16.50 35.46
N VAL A 247 -5.31 15.67 34.94
CA VAL A 247 -4.04 16.15 34.36
C VAL A 247 -4.30 17.15 33.24
N ILE A 248 -5.16 16.79 32.30
CA ILE A 248 -5.33 17.57 31.08
C ILE A 248 -6.08 18.89 31.40
N ASN A 249 -7.00 18.89 32.37
CA ASN A 249 -7.59 20.12 32.92
C ASN A 249 -6.54 21.02 33.59
N ARG A 250 -5.57 20.43 34.33
CA ARG A 250 -4.51 21.18 34.97
C ARG A 250 -3.53 21.79 33.98
N LEU A 251 -3.08 21.03 32.98
CA LEU A 251 -2.26 21.51 31.87
C LEU A 251 -3.00 22.59 31.05
N SER A 252 -4.31 22.45 30.84
CA SER A 252 -5.14 23.48 30.19
C SER A 252 -5.18 24.79 30.99
N SER A 253 -5.05 24.75 32.32
CA SER A 253 -4.87 25.96 33.13
C SER A 253 -3.46 26.56 32.98
N ALA A 254 -2.42 25.72 32.89
CA ALA A 254 -1.03 26.13 32.67
C ALA A 254 -0.78 26.72 31.27
N LEU A 255 -1.63 26.45 30.27
CA LEU A 255 -1.63 27.18 28.99
C LEU A 255 -1.89 28.70 29.15
N ARG A 256 -2.37 29.16 30.31
CA ARG A 256 -2.58 30.59 30.64
C ARG A 256 -1.64 31.10 31.73
N ASP A 257 -0.55 30.38 32.01
CA ASP A 257 0.46 30.84 32.95
C ASP A 257 1.09 32.16 32.48
N SER A 258 1.48 33.00 33.44
CA SER A 258 2.23 34.22 33.15
C SER A 258 3.58 33.95 32.48
N ASP A 259 4.21 32.81 32.78
CA ASP A 259 5.51 32.45 32.21
C ASP A 259 5.39 31.73 30.85
N ASP A 260 6.20 32.18 29.89
CA ASP A 260 6.21 31.70 28.51
C ASP A 260 6.69 30.25 28.38
N SER A 261 7.66 29.84 29.19
CA SER A 261 8.23 28.49 29.21
C SER A 261 7.24 27.48 29.79
N ILE A 262 6.45 27.88 30.80
CA ILE A 262 5.36 27.06 31.34
C ILE A 262 4.27 26.84 30.28
N ARG A 263 3.81 27.90 29.59
CA ARG A 263 2.81 27.76 28.51
C ARG A 263 3.30 26.84 27.39
N TRP A 264 4.58 26.92 27.03
CA TRP A 264 5.20 26.04 26.04
C TRP A 264 5.29 24.58 26.52
N SER A 265 5.75 24.35 27.76
CA SER A 265 5.87 23.01 28.36
C SER A 265 4.49 22.34 28.53
N ALA A 266 3.48 23.10 28.97
CA ALA A 266 2.11 22.63 29.03
C ALA A 266 1.56 22.22 27.66
N ARG A 267 1.84 22.99 26.59
CA ARG A 267 1.50 22.61 25.21
C ARG A 267 2.21 21.34 24.78
N GLU A 268 3.51 21.20 25.05
CA GLU A 268 4.29 20.00 24.68
C GLU A 268 3.82 18.75 25.44
N ALA A 269 3.42 18.89 26.70
CA ALA A 269 2.83 17.81 27.47
C ALA A 269 1.49 17.34 26.89
N LEU A 270 0.63 18.28 26.48
CA LEU A 270 -0.64 17.99 25.79
C LEU A 270 -0.41 17.33 24.42
N ASP A 271 0.59 17.78 23.67
CA ASP A 271 1.01 17.22 22.37
C ASP A 271 1.43 15.75 22.51
N LYS A 272 2.30 15.44 23.48
CA LYS A 272 2.72 14.06 23.80
C LYS A 272 1.56 13.15 24.18
N MET A 273 0.48 13.66 24.80
CA MET A 273 -0.71 12.88 25.14
C MET A 273 -1.65 12.59 23.94
N GLY A 274 -1.48 13.29 22.82
CA GLY A 274 -2.09 13.01 21.52
C GLY A 274 -3.60 12.79 21.52
N LYS A 275 -4.08 11.83 20.71
CA LYS A 275 -5.51 11.56 20.47
C LYS A 275 -6.29 11.05 21.70
N LYS A 276 -5.64 10.83 22.86
CA LYS A 276 -6.29 10.53 24.14
C LYS A 276 -6.62 11.79 24.95
N ALA A 277 -5.92 12.90 24.73
CA ALA A 277 -6.21 14.18 25.37
C ALA A 277 -7.54 14.82 24.91
N ALA A 278 -8.13 14.34 23.81
CA ALA A 278 -9.36 14.83 23.19
C ALA A 278 -10.65 14.49 23.97
N THR A 279 -10.71 14.88 25.24
CA THR A 279 -11.92 14.80 26.08
C THR A 279 -12.71 16.11 26.03
N SER A 280 -13.99 16.07 26.39
CA SER A 280 -14.89 17.23 26.31
C SER A 280 -14.41 18.43 27.12
N ASP A 281 -13.88 18.21 28.33
CA ASP A 281 -13.43 19.28 29.22
C ASP A 281 -12.21 20.02 28.64
N VAL A 282 -11.32 19.27 28.00
CA VAL A 282 -10.09 19.78 27.38
C VAL A 282 -10.43 20.57 26.12
N ILE A 283 -11.36 20.06 25.31
CA ILE A 283 -11.92 20.77 24.17
C ILE A 283 -12.55 22.10 24.63
N ASN A 284 -13.32 22.10 25.74
CA ASN A 284 -13.90 23.33 26.31
C ASN A 284 -12.82 24.30 26.85
N GLY A 285 -11.77 23.80 27.50
CA GLY A 285 -10.63 24.59 27.96
C GLY A 285 -9.90 25.29 26.82
N LEU A 286 -9.67 24.56 25.72
CA LEU A 286 -9.04 25.06 24.50
C LEU A 286 -9.96 26.01 23.70
N ILE A 287 -11.26 25.73 23.59
CA ILE A 287 -12.27 26.69 23.06
C ILE A 287 -12.19 28.02 23.81
N THR A 288 -12.05 27.98 25.14
CA THR A 288 -11.93 29.19 25.94
C THR A 288 -10.57 29.87 25.74
N ALA A 289 -9.49 29.11 25.54
CA ALA A 289 -8.16 29.63 25.23
C ALA A 289 -8.05 30.26 23.82
N LEU A 290 -8.84 29.80 22.84
CA LEU A 290 -8.99 30.46 21.54
C LEU A 290 -9.61 31.86 21.65
N GLY A 291 -10.30 32.18 22.74
CA GLY A 291 -10.85 33.51 23.03
C GLY A 291 -9.94 34.40 23.89
N ASP A 292 -8.72 33.97 24.21
CA ASP A 292 -7.82 34.71 25.11
C ASP A 292 -7.25 35.98 24.46
N SER A 293 -6.91 36.99 25.26
CA SER A 293 -6.30 38.23 24.77
C SER A 293 -4.89 38.03 24.21
N SER A 294 -4.15 37.04 24.74
CA SER A 294 -2.79 36.71 24.33
C SER A 294 -2.78 35.84 23.08
N TYR A 295 -2.12 36.32 22.01
CA TYR A 295 -1.97 35.56 20.76
C TYR A 295 -1.24 34.23 20.98
N ASN A 296 -0.28 34.18 21.92
CA ASN A 296 0.42 32.95 22.30
C ASN A 296 -0.54 31.88 22.84
N VAL A 297 -1.54 32.27 23.63
CA VAL A 297 -2.53 31.35 24.19
C VAL A 297 -3.46 30.84 23.08
N ARG A 298 -3.91 31.72 22.18
CA ARG A 298 -4.73 31.34 21.01
C ARG A 298 -3.99 30.42 20.03
N TRP A 299 -2.71 30.73 19.75
CA TRP A 299 -1.83 29.95 18.89
C TRP A 299 -1.60 28.54 19.46
N ASN A 300 -1.22 28.44 20.74
CA ASN A 300 -1.06 27.16 21.42
C ASN A 300 -2.35 26.33 21.41
N ALA A 301 -3.51 26.98 21.58
CA ALA A 301 -4.80 26.32 21.54
C ALA A 301 -5.16 25.78 20.14
N CYS A 302 -4.88 26.54 19.07
CA CYS A 302 -5.05 26.06 17.69
C CYS A 302 -4.19 24.81 17.44
N GLN A 303 -2.90 24.85 17.78
CA GLN A 303 -1.99 23.71 17.57
C GLN A 303 -2.44 22.46 18.33
N ALA A 304 -2.83 22.59 19.61
CA ALA A 304 -3.35 21.47 20.39
C ALA A 304 -4.65 20.88 19.80
N LEU A 305 -5.56 21.73 19.32
CA LEU A 305 -6.80 21.29 18.66
C LEU A 305 -6.52 20.55 17.34
N GLY A 306 -5.53 21.00 16.57
CA GLY A 306 -5.09 20.37 15.33
C GLY A 306 -4.47 18.99 15.54
N GLN A 307 -3.58 18.83 16.53
CA GLN A 307 -2.89 17.56 16.79
C GLN A 307 -3.84 16.45 17.30
N MET A 308 -4.92 16.83 17.97
CA MET A 308 -6.00 15.89 18.32
C MET A 308 -6.84 15.44 17.10
N GLY A 309 -6.70 16.12 15.96
CA GLY A 309 -7.22 15.73 14.64
C GLY A 309 -8.75 15.62 14.57
N GLU A 310 -9.24 14.69 13.75
CA GLU A 310 -10.69 14.51 13.48
C GLU A 310 -11.58 14.36 14.73
N LYS A 311 -11.05 13.98 15.90
CA LYS A 311 -11.84 13.88 17.14
C LYS A 311 -12.36 15.23 17.62
N THR A 312 -11.59 16.31 17.45
CA THR A 312 -11.93 17.66 17.94
C THR A 312 -12.78 18.47 16.95
N ALA A 313 -13.01 17.95 15.74
CA ALA A 313 -13.91 18.50 14.73
C ALA A 313 -15.38 18.47 15.17
N THR A 314 -15.72 19.36 16.10
CA THR A 314 -17.07 19.65 16.61
C THR A 314 -17.47 21.05 16.13
N SER A 315 -18.77 21.33 16.06
CA SER A 315 -19.26 22.60 15.49
C SER A 315 -18.72 23.85 16.21
N GLU A 316 -18.58 23.80 17.53
CA GLU A 316 -18.05 24.93 18.32
C GLU A 316 -16.55 25.12 18.08
N VAL A 317 -15.76 24.04 18.05
CA VAL A 317 -14.32 24.12 17.73
C VAL A 317 -14.11 24.69 16.33
N ILE A 318 -14.86 24.18 15.34
CA ILE A 318 -14.82 24.65 13.96
C ILE A 318 -15.17 26.15 13.89
N TYR A 319 -16.25 26.59 14.57
CA TYR A 319 -16.64 27.99 14.62
C TYR A 319 -15.54 28.89 15.21
N ARG A 320 -14.88 28.46 16.29
CA ARG A 320 -13.77 29.22 16.90
C ARG A 320 -12.52 29.26 16.01
N LEU A 321 -12.20 28.16 15.33
CA LEU A 321 -11.07 28.13 14.38
C LEU A 321 -11.33 28.97 13.13
N ILE A 322 -12.58 29.03 12.62
CA ILE A 322 -12.96 29.99 11.56
C ILE A 322 -12.73 31.43 12.04
N SER A 323 -13.10 31.76 13.29
CA SER A 323 -12.79 33.08 13.86
C SER A 323 -11.27 33.34 13.99
N ALA A 324 -10.47 32.30 14.25
CA ALA A 324 -9.01 32.40 14.35
C ALA A 324 -8.32 32.54 12.99
N LEU A 325 -8.95 32.12 11.87
CA LEU A 325 -8.49 32.47 10.52
C LEU A 325 -8.53 33.99 10.25
N GLY A 326 -9.32 34.75 11.02
CA GLY A 326 -9.39 36.22 10.95
C GLY A 326 -8.55 36.94 12.01
N ASP A 327 -7.66 36.24 12.73
CA ASP A 327 -6.88 36.84 13.82
C ASP A 327 -5.91 37.93 13.33
N SER A 328 -5.64 38.94 14.17
CA SER A 328 -4.64 39.97 13.87
C SER A 328 -3.22 39.40 13.76
N ASN A 329 -2.92 38.32 14.47
CA ASN A 329 -1.61 37.66 14.47
C ASN A 329 -1.55 36.49 13.47
N ASP A 330 -0.49 36.48 12.65
CA ASP A 330 -0.26 35.53 11.58
C ASP A 330 0.04 34.10 12.08
N HIS A 331 0.74 33.92 13.21
CA HIS A 331 0.93 32.59 13.80
C HIS A 331 -0.40 31.94 14.22
N VAL A 332 -1.35 32.74 14.71
CA VAL A 332 -2.70 32.27 15.03
C VAL A 332 -3.43 31.84 13.75
N ARG A 333 -3.47 32.70 12.71
CA ARG A 333 -4.11 32.36 11.41
C ARG A 333 -3.49 31.11 10.76
N TRP A 334 -2.16 30.99 10.78
CA TRP A 334 -1.41 29.83 10.28
C TRP A 334 -1.79 28.55 11.02
N SER A 335 -1.74 28.56 12.35
CA SER A 335 -2.11 27.40 13.17
C SER A 335 -3.59 27.03 13.06
N ALA A 336 -4.49 28.00 12.81
CA ALA A 336 -5.89 27.74 12.54
C ALA A 336 -6.08 27.02 11.19
N CYS A 337 -5.32 27.39 10.15
CA CYS A 337 -5.29 26.65 8.88
C CYS A 337 -4.85 25.20 9.10
N GLN A 338 -3.72 24.98 9.80
CA GLN A 338 -3.22 23.63 10.10
C GLN A 338 -4.20 22.82 10.96
N ALA A 339 -4.85 23.43 11.94
CA ALA A 339 -5.82 22.76 12.79
C ALA A 339 -7.05 22.28 12.01
N LEU A 340 -7.58 23.11 11.11
CA LEU A 340 -8.68 22.76 10.23
C LEU A 340 -8.29 21.69 9.19
N GLY A 341 -7.07 21.77 8.66
CA GLY A 341 -6.50 20.77 7.76
C GLY A 341 -6.33 19.39 8.42
N ASN A 342 -5.78 19.35 9.64
CA ASN A 342 -5.60 18.10 10.41
C ASN A 342 -6.92 17.47 10.88
N MET A 343 -8.02 18.23 10.87
CA MET A 343 -9.40 17.72 11.03
C MET A 343 -10.00 17.17 9.72
N GLY A 344 -9.32 17.37 8.59
CA GLY A 344 -9.56 16.74 7.30
C GLY A 344 -10.98 16.85 6.77
N LYS A 345 -11.44 15.78 6.12
CA LYS A 345 -12.78 15.67 5.51
C LYS A 345 -13.93 15.88 6.51
N LYS A 346 -13.68 15.88 7.83
CA LYS A 346 -14.71 16.12 8.85
C LYS A 346 -14.90 17.61 9.17
N ALA A 347 -13.88 18.45 9.02
CA ALA A 347 -13.99 19.91 9.14
C ALA A 347 -14.42 20.61 7.84
N ALA A 348 -14.45 19.91 6.70
CA ALA A 348 -14.83 20.43 5.39
C ALA A 348 -16.31 20.85 5.29
N THR A 349 -16.68 21.96 5.93
CA THR A 349 -17.95 22.67 5.79
C THR A 349 -17.78 23.90 4.88
N SER A 350 -18.87 24.43 4.34
CA SER A 350 -18.82 25.62 3.48
C SER A 350 -18.16 26.83 4.17
N ASP A 351 -18.41 27.04 5.46
CA ASP A 351 -17.84 28.18 6.20
C ASP A 351 -16.33 28.02 6.42
N VAL A 352 -15.85 26.79 6.67
CA VAL A 352 -14.42 26.48 6.74
C VAL A 352 -13.75 26.70 5.39
N ILE A 353 -14.37 26.20 4.32
CA ILE A 353 -13.86 26.35 2.95
C ILE A 353 -13.76 27.83 2.58
N ASN A 354 -14.78 28.64 2.87
CA ASN A 354 -14.78 30.09 2.60
C ASN A 354 -13.74 30.85 3.45
N GLY A 355 -13.54 30.45 4.70
CA GLY A 355 -12.45 30.94 5.55
C GLY A 355 -11.07 30.65 4.95
N LEU A 356 -10.85 29.42 4.49
CA LEU A 356 -9.58 29.01 3.88
C LEU A 356 -9.36 29.67 2.51
N ILE A 357 -10.38 29.84 1.67
CA ILE A 357 -10.31 30.65 0.42
C ILE A 357 -9.79 32.06 0.70
N SER A 358 -10.24 32.65 1.81
CA SER A 358 -9.79 33.96 2.27
C SER A 358 -8.33 33.92 2.73
N ALA A 359 -7.94 32.90 3.50
CA ALA A 359 -6.56 32.69 4.00
C ALA A 359 -5.54 32.36 2.88
N VAL A 360 -5.95 31.76 1.75
CA VAL A 360 -5.11 31.67 0.53
C VAL A 360 -4.78 33.07 -0.03
N GLY A 361 -5.47 34.12 0.40
CA GLY A 361 -5.16 35.52 0.10
C GLY A 361 -4.39 36.29 1.16
N ASP A 362 -3.87 35.63 2.21
CA ASP A 362 -3.24 36.32 3.33
C ASP A 362 -1.98 37.10 2.94
N SER A 363 -1.65 38.15 3.69
CA SER A 363 -0.40 38.89 3.52
C SER A 363 0.84 38.03 3.82
N ASN A 364 0.73 37.06 4.74
CA ASN A 364 1.80 36.15 5.15
C ASN A 364 1.80 34.87 4.27
N ASP A 365 2.96 34.56 3.69
CA ASP A 365 3.23 33.37 2.85
C ASP A 365 2.89 32.05 3.54
N SER A 366 3.32 31.88 4.79
CA SER A 366 3.12 30.66 5.57
C SER A 366 1.64 30.42 5.85
N VAL A 367 0.85 31.48 6.06
CA VAL A 367 -0.62 31.38 6.14
C VAL A 367 -1.21 30.94 4.80
N ARG A 368 -0.80 31.55 3.67
CA ARG A 368 -1.28 31.14 2.33
C ARG A 368 -0.93 29.68 2.01
N CYS A 369 0.28 29.25 2.38
CA CYS A 369 0.78 27.89 2.18
C CYS A 369 -0.06 26.86 2.96
N SER A 370 -0.21 27.04 4.27
CA SER A 370 -1.01 26.13 5.09
C SER A 370 -2.52 26.22 4.80
N ALA A 371 -3.03 27.32 4.25
CA ALA A 371 -4.40 27.39 3.74
C ALA A 371 -4.59 26.52 2.48
N CYS A 372 -3.62 26.49 1.56
CA CYS A 372 -3.63 25.58 0.41
C CYS A 372 -3.55 24.11 0.87
N GLU A 373 -2.65 23.79 1.80
CA GLU A 373 -2.52 22.45 2.38
C GLU A 373 -3.82 21.96 3.02
N ALA A 374 -4.47 22.81 3.83
CA ALA A 374 -5.72 22.48 4.50
C ALA A 374 -6.85 22.20 3.50
N LEU A 375 -6.95 22.98 2.42
CA LEU A 375 -7.90 22.73 1.33
C LEU A 375 -7.60 21.39 0.62
N GLY A 376 -6.32 21.08 0.38
CA GLY A 376 -5.91 19.79 -0.17
C GLY A 376 -6.20 18.59 0.74
N GLN A 377 -6.06 18.75 2.06
CA GLN A 377 -6.40 17.72 3.06
C GLN A 377 -7.91 17.49 3.21
N MET A 378 -8.73 18.43 2.75
CA MET A 378 -10.19 18.30 2.65
C MET A 378 -10.64 17.58 1.36
N ASP A 379 -9.72 17.38 0.40
CA ASP A 379 -9.90 16.50 -0.76
C ASP A 379 -11.18 16.87 -1.54
N GLU A 380 -11.91 15.89 -2.06
CA GLU A 380 -13.08 16.02 -2.89
C GLU A 380 -14.25 16.84 -2.30
N LYS A 381 -14.25 17.10 -0.98
CA LYS A 381 -15.24 17.98 -0.35
C LYS A 381 -14.91 19.46 -0.53
N ALA A 382 -13.63 19.80 -0.67
CA ALA A 382 -13.17 21.15 -0.97
C ALA A 382 -13.05 21.44 -2.47
N ALA A 383 -13.23 20.43 -3.34
CA ALA A 383 -13.15 20.56 -4.80
C ALA A 383 -14.34 21.32 -5.43
N THR A 384 -14.59 22.56 -4.99
CA THR A 384 -15.58 23.49 -5.56
C THR A 384 -14.90 24.44 -6.54
N SER A 385 -15.63 24.95 -7.56
CA SER A 385 -15.05 25.86 -8.56
C SER A 385 -14.37 27.10 -7.96
N GLU A 386 -14.88 27.60 -6.83
CA GLU A 386 -14.30 28.77 -6.13
C GLU A 386 -12.95 28.43 -5.48
N VAL A 387 -12.84 27.29 -4.79
CA VAL A 387 -11.57 26.79 -4.24
C VAL A 387 -10.56 26.57 -5.35
N ILE A 388 -10.95 25.87 -6.42
CA ILE A 388 -10.03 25.50 -7.49
C ILE A 388 -9.55 26.76 -8.25
N ASN A 389 -10.42 27.76 -8.46
CA ASN A 389 -10.03 29.07 -9.00
C ASN A 389 -9.08 29.84 -8.06
N ARG A 390 -9.27 29.74 -6.73
CA ARG A 390 -8.40 30.38 -5.74
C ARG A 390 -7.02 29.74 -5.68
N LEU A 391 -6.94 28.40 -5.65
CA LEU A 391 -5.70 27.64 -5.75
C LEU A 391 -4.98 27.91 -7.09
N SER A 392 -5.71 28.00 -8.20
CA SER A 392 -5.15 28.37 -9.51
C SER A 392 -4.52 29.76 -9.51
N SER A 393 -5.03 30.68 -8.70
CA SER A 393 -4.41 31.99 -8.49
C SER A 393 -3.13 31.89 -7.66
N ALA A 394 -3.11 31.03 -6.63
CA ALA A 394 -1.95 30.76 -5.78
C ALA A 394 -0.80 30.04 -6.52
N LEU A 395 -1.04 29.40 -7.66
CA LEU A 395 0.03 28.93 -8.56
C LEU A 395 0.89 30.06 -9.15
N ARG A 396 0.42 31.31 -9.06
CA ARG A 396 1.16 32.52 -9.48
C ARG A 396 1.68 33.33 -8.28
N ASP A 397 1.70 32.74 -7.08
CA ASP A 397 2.22 33.40 -5.89
C ASP A 397 3.72 33.70 -6.02
N SER A 398 4.18 34.76 -5.36
CA SER A 398 5.60 35.08 -5.27
C SER A 398 6.40 34.03 -4.50
N ASP A 399 5.80 33.37 -3.51
CA ASP A 399 6.46 32.36 -2.69
C ASP A 399 6.41 30.95 -3.30
N ASP A 400 7.54 30.25 -3.22
CA ASP A 400 7.75 28.93 -3.81
C ASP A 400 6.97 27.83 -3.09
N SER A 401 6.83 27.94 -1.77
CA SER A 401 6.09 27.01 -0.90
C SER A 401 4.59 27.12 -1.15
N VAL A 402 4.08 28.35 -1.29
CA VAL A 402 2.66 28.58 -1.64
C VAL A 402 2.32 27.95 -2.99
N ARG A 403 3.17 28.13 -4.02
CA ARG A 403 2.96 27.48 -5.33
C ARG A 403 3.02 25.95 -5.25
N TRP A 404 3.92 25.40 -4.42
CA TRP A 404 4.00 23.96 -4.15
C TRP A 404 2.71 23.42 -3.52
N SER A 405 2.27 24.03 -2.42
CA SER A 405 1.09 23.60 -1.69
C SER A 405 -0.20 23.81 -2.48
N ALA A 406 -0.25 24.81 -3.38
CA ALA A 406 -1.33 24.96 -4.35
C ALA A 406 -1.36 23.82 -5.40
N ARG A 407 -0.21 23.40 -5.94
CA ARG A 407 -0.13 22.23 -6.84
C ARG A 407 -0.59 20.95 -6.15
N GLU A 408 -0.07 20.67 -4.96
CA GLU A 408 -0.44 19.50 -4.16
C GLU A 408 -1.93 19.47 -3.78
N ALA A 409 -2.52 20.63 -3.51
CA ALA A 409 -3.95 20.72 -3.23
C ALA A 409 -4.82 20.44 -4.46
N LEU A 410 -4.41 20.94 -5.64
CA LEU A 410 -5.10 20.68 -6.90
C LEU A 410 -4.97 19.20 -7.33
N ASP A 411 -3.80 18.59 -7.12
CA ASP A 411 -3.54 17.18 -7.40
C ASP A 411 -4.43 16.25 -6.55
N LYS A 412 -4.54 16.53 -5.24
CA LYS A 412 -5.47 15.81 -4.34
C LYS A 412 -6.94 15.95 -4.72
N MET A 413 -7.31 16.95 -5.52
CA MET A 413 -8.67 17.11 -6.05
C MET A 413 -8.90 16.40 -7.40
N ASP A 414 -7.86 15.78 -7.99
CA ASP A 414 -7.88 14.91 -9.18
C ASP A 414 -8.73 15.48 -10.35
N LYS A 415 -9.45 14.64 -11.08
CA LYS A 415 -10.29 14.96 -12.24
C LYS A 415 -11.41 15.97 -11.96
N LYS A 416 -11.65 16.39 -10.71
CA LYS A 416 -12.57 17.50 -10.37
C LYS A 416 -11.88 18.87 -10.50
N ALA A 417 -10.56 18.96 -10.30
CA ALA A 417 -9.79 20.20 -10.52
C ALA A 417 -9.70 20.61 -12.00
N ALA A 418 -9.80 19.64 -12.92
CA ALA A 418 -9.70 19.84 -14.36
C ALA A 418 -10.96 20.49 -15.00
N THR A 419 -11.27 21.72 -14.59
CA THR A 419 -12.31 22.57 -15.21
C THR A 419 -11.72 23.46 -16.31
N SER A 420 -12.57 24.00 -17.18
CA SER A 420 -12.14 24.90 -18.27
C SER A 420 -11.47 26.16 -17.75
N ASP A 421 -11.98 26.78 -16.69
CA ASP A 421 -11.44 28.03 -16.12
C ASP A 421 -10.03 27.82 -15.53
N VAL A 422 -9.83 26.68 -14.87
CA VAL A 422 -8.55 26.29 -14.26
C VAL A 422 -7.53 25.97 -15.36
N THR A 423 -7.94 25.23 -16.38
CA THR A 423 -7.11 24.97 -17.57
C THR A 423 -6.70 26.28 -18.24
N ASN A 424 -7.61 27.24 -18.41
CA ASN A 424 -7.33 28.56 -18.97
C ASN A 424 -6.41 29.42 -18.07
N GLY A 425 -6.56 29.33 -16.75
CA GLY A 425 -5.69 29.99 -15.77
C GLY A 425 -4.26 29.45 -15.83
N LEU A 426 -4.11 28.13 -15.91
CA LEU A 426 -2.83 27.44 -16.09
C LEU A 426 -2.17 27.77 -17.42
N ILE A 427 -2.92 27.75 -18.52
CA ILE A 427 -2.48 28.21 -19.85
C ILE A 427 -1.94 29.64 -19.78
N SER A 428 -2.60 30.53 -19.03
CA SER A 428 -2.14 31.91 -18.83
C SER A 428 -0.85 31.96 -18.00
N ALA A 429 -0.71 31.11 -16.99
CA ALA A 429 0.50 30.98 -16.16
C ALA A 429 1.70 30.37 -16.92
N LEU A 430 1.49 29.58 -17.98
CA LEU A 430 2.56 29.18 -18.91
C LEU A 430 3.24 30.37 -19.61
N GLY A 431 2.58 31.53 -19.66
CA GLY A 431 3.13 32.77 -20.20
C GLY A 431 3.72 33.73 -19.15
N ASP A 432 3.87 33.31 -17.89
CA ASP A 432 4.33 34.18 -16.81
C ASP A 432 5.83 34.52 -16.91
N SER A 433 6.19 35.73 -16.49
CA SER A 433 7.59 36.17 -16.36
C SER A 433 8.42 35.32 -15.40
N ASN A 434 7.80 34.70 -14.39
CA ASN A 434 8.50 33.85 -13.41
C ASN A 434 8.60 32.39 -13.90
N ASP A 435 9.82 31.90 -14.08
CA ASP A 435 10.14 30.54 -14.54
C ASP A 435 9.51 29.45 -13.67
N SER A 436 9.48 29.66 -12.34
CA SER A 436 8.90 28.71 -11.38
C SER A 436 7.36 28.69 -11.44
N VAL A 437 6.72 29.78 -11.86
CA VAL A 437 5.28 29.83 -12.17
C VAL A 437 5.02 29.07 -13.47
N ARG A 438 5.82 29.30 -14.53
CA ARG A 438 5.71 28.56 -15.80
C ARG A 438 5.91 27.05 -15.59
N TRP A 439 6.81 26.64 -14.70
CA TRP A 439 7.04 25.23 -14.36
C TRP A 439 5.87 24.63 -13.58
N SER A 440 5.39 25.33 -12.55
CA SER A 440 4.22 24.88 -11.78
C SER A 440 2.98 24.70 -12.66
N ALA A 441 2.82 25.54 -13.68
CA ALA A 441 1.73 25.43 -14.65
C ALA A 441 1.86 24.22 -15.59
N ARG A 442 3.08 23.90 -16.06
CA ARG A 442 3.36 22.69 -16.86
C ARG A 442 3.01 21.42 -16.08
N GLU A 443 3.50 21.31 -14.86
CA GLU A 443 3.29 20.14 -14.01
C GLU A 443 1.80 19.93 -13.68
N ALA A 444 1.08 20.99 -13.32
CA ALA A 444 -0.35 20.91 -13.02
C ALA A 444 -1.18 20.48 -14.25
N LEU A 445 -0.89 21.02 -15.44
CA LEU A 445 -1.52 20.58 -16.69
C LEU A 445 -1.20 19.10 -17.01
N GLY A 446 0.03 18.65 -16.75
CA GLY A 446 0.42 17.25 -16.86
C GLY A 446 -0.35 16.35 -15.89
N LYS A 447 -0.46 16.73 -14.61
CA LYS A 447 -1.24 15.98 -13.59
C LYS A 447 -2.74 15.90 -13.93
N MET A 448 -3.31 16.93 -14.58
CA MET A 448 -4.69 16.91 -15.11
C MET A 448 -4.86 15.99 -16.34
N GLY A 449 -3.75 15.58 -16.98
CA GLY A 449 -3.67 14.63 -18.09
C GLY A 449 -4.59 14.96 -19.27
N GLU A 450 -5.20 13.92 -19.83
CA GLU A 450 -6.12 13.98 -20.98
C GLU A 450 -7.20 15.09 -20.95
N LYS A 451 -7.62 15.57 -19.77
CA LYS A 451 -8.62 16.65 -19.67
C LYS A 451 -8.03 18.03 -19.96
N ALA A 452 -6.75 18.23 -19.71
CA ALA A 452 -6.05 19.49 -19.96
C ALA A 452 -5.52 19.62 -21.40
N ALA A 453 -5.64 18.56 -22.22
CA ALA A 453 -5.21 18.46 -23.61
C ALA A 453 -6.04 19.33 -24.58
N THR A 454 -6.11 20.63 -24.31
CA THR A 454 -6.72 21.64 -25.19
C THR A 454 -5.70 22.13 -26.21
N SER A 455 -6.16 22.60 -27.37
CA SER A 455 -5.27 23.09 -28.44
C SER A 455 -4.35 24.24 -27.98
N GLU A 456 -4.82 25.15 -27.13
CA GLU A 456 -3.98 26.23 -26.61
C GLU A 456 -2.94 25.71 -25.59
N ALA A 457 -3.31 24.80 -24.67
CA ALA A 457 -2.34 24.17 -23.77
C ALA A 457 -1.25 23.43 -24.56
N ILE A 458 -1.64 22.65 -25.57
CA ILE A 458 -0.73 21.92 -26.46
C ILE A 458 0.21 22.89 -27.20
N ASN A 459 -0.31 23.99 -27.78
CA ASN A 459 0.51 24.99 -28.47
C ASN A 459 1.55 25.68 -27.55
N ARG A 460 1.19 25.93 -26.28
CA ARG A 460 2.12 26.48 -25.29
C ARG A 460 3.19 25.47 -24.88
N LEU A 461 2.83 24.20 -24.70
CA LEU A 461 3.77 23.13 -24.39
C LEU A 461 4.72 22.86 -25.57
N ILE A 462 4.22 22.85 -26.81
CA ILE A 462 5.04 22.83 -28.04
C ILE A 462 6.07 23.96 -28.05
N SER A 463 5.69 25.15 -27.59
CA SER A 463 6.60 26.30 -27.54
C SER A 463 7.69 26.11 -26.46
N ALA A 464 7.34 25.51 -25.32
CA ALA A 464 8.27 25.19 -24.24
C ALA A 464 9.26 24.06 -24.59
N LEU A 465 8.92 23.14 -25.51
CA LEU A 465 9.88 22.17 -26.07
C LEU A 465 11.06 22.82 -26.81
N GLY A 466 10.93 24.09 -27.24
CA GLY A 466 11.99 24.86 -27.89
C GLY A 466 12.78 25.79 -26.97
N ASP A 467 12.55 25.76 -25.66
CA ASP A 467 13.21 26.65 -24.69
C ASP A 467 14.71 26.33 -24.55
N THR A 468 15.54 27.33 -24.23
CA THR A 468 16.98 27.13 -24.02
C THR A 468 17.28 26.33 -22.76
N ASN A 469 16.40 26.37 -21.76
CA ASN A 469 16.53 25.66 -20.49
C ASN A 469 16.03 24.20 -20.59
N ASP A 470 16.91 23.24 -20.33
CA ASP A 470 16.64 21.80 -20.31
C ASP A 470 15.45 21.42 -19.41
N SER A 471 15.35 22.02 -18.23
CA SER A 471 14.29 21.75 -17.26
C SER A 471 12.92 22.25 -17.74
N VAL A 472 12.90 23.24 -18.64
CA VAL A 472 11.69 23.69 -19.33
C VAL A 472 11.27 22.71 -20.42
N ARG A 473 12.22 22.22 -21.23
CA ARG A 473 11.95 21.21 -22.27
C ARG A 473 11.51 19.88 -21.68
N TRP A 474 12.18 19.41 -20.63
CA TRP A 474 11.90 18.15 -19.93
C TRP A 474 10.46 18.11 -19.40
N SER A 475 10.07 19.08 -18.57
CA SER A 475 8.71 19.14 -18.01
C SER A 475 7.62 19.46 -19.04
N ALA A 476 7.98 20.01 -20.21
CA ALA A 476 7.06 20.10 -21.35
C ALA A 476 6.85 18.74 -22.04
N CYS A 477 7.90 17.91 -22.17
CA CYS A 477 7.77 16.52 -22.61
C CYS A 477 6.87 15.74 -21.64
N GLU A 478 7.16 15.80 -20.34
CA GLU A 478 6.40 15.11 -19.29
C GLU A 478 4.91 15.50 -19.30
N ALA A 479 4.60 16.80 -19.40
CA ALA A 479 3.22 17.28 -19.45
C ALA A 479 2.47 16.78 -20.72
N LEU A 480 3.13 16.77 -21.88
CA LEU A 480 2.55 16.24 -23.12
C LEU A 480 2.39 14.72 -23.06
N GLY A 481 3.33 13.99 -22.45
CA GLY A 481 3.26 12.55 -22.24
C GLY A 481 2.09 12.16 -21.34
N LYS A 482 1.87 12.87 -20.23
CA LYS A 482 0.72 12.64 -19.33
C LYS A 482 -0.64 13.02 -19.95
N MET A 483 -0.65 13.86 -20.99
CA MET A 483 -1.85 14.10 -21.80
C MET A 483 -2.17 12.94 -22.77
N GLY A 484 -1.22 12.01 -22.97
CA GLY A 484 -1.39 10.75 -23.69
C GLY A 484 -1.82 10.92 -25.14
N GLU A 485 -2.58 9.96 -25.66
CA GLU A 485 -3.09 9.93 -27.03
C GLU A 485 -3.82 11.24 -27.45
N LYS A 486 -4.46 11.97 -26.52
CA LYS A 486 -5.14 13.24 -26.86
C LYS A 486 -4.19 14.36 -27.24
N ALA A 487 -2.92 14.29 -26.83
CA ALA A 487 -1.88 15.23 -27.25
C ALA A 487 -1.14 14.79 -28.53
N ALA A 488 -1.43 13.61 -29.10
CA ALA A 488 -0.75 13.02 -30.26
C ALA A 488 -1.06 13.71 -31.61
N THR A 489 -0.98 15.04 -31.66
CA THR A 489 -1.11 15.82 -32.90
C THR A 489 0.19 15.77 -33.70
N SER A 490 0.12 15.99 -35.02
CA SER A 490 1.29 15.98 -35.89
C SER A 490 2.39 16.97 -35.46
N ASP A 491 2.01 18.15 -34.96
CA ASP A 491 2.97 19.15 -34.48
C ASP A 491 3.65 18.73 -33.17
N VAL A 492 2.91 18.10 -32.24
CA VAL A 492 3.49 17.54 -31.00
C VAL A 492 4.46 16.41 -31.34
N ILE A 493 4.03 15.45 -32.17
CA ILE A 493 4.86 14.32 -32.59
C ILE A 493 6.14 14.81 -33.28
N TYR A 494 6.03 15.75 -34.21
CA TYR A 494 7.19 16.35 -34.90
C TYR A 494 8.17 17.02 -33.93
N ARG A 495 7.66 17.76 -32.94
CA ARG A 495 8.50 18.44 -31.95
C ARG A 495 9.15 17.48 -30.97
N LEU A 496 8.41 16.50 -30.44
CA LEU A 496 8.96 15.45 -29.59
C LEU A 496 10.02 14.62 -30.32
N THR A 497 9.81 14.31 -31.60
CA THR A 497 10.83 13.65 -32.45
C THR A 497 12.13 14.46 -32.50
N SER A 498 12.05 15.80 -32.57
CA SER A 498 13.25 16.65 -32.62
C SER A 498 14.04 16.70 -31.29
N VAL A 499 13.37 16.53 -30.14
CA VAL A 499 14.03 16.51 -28.82
C VAL A 499 14.51 15.11 -28.39
N LEU A 500 14.26 14.05 -29.18
CA LEU A 500 14.97 12.78 -29.03
C LEU A 500 16.49 12.93 -29.23
N GLY A 501 16.94 13.98 -29.93
CA GLY A 501 18.35 14.34 -30.11
C GLY A 501 18.88 15.41 -29.15
N ASP A 502 18.19 15.71 -28.04
CA ASP A 502 18.58 16.78 -27.12
C ASP A 502 19.95 16.52 -26.46
N SER A 503 20.68 17.59 -26.12
CA SER A 503 21.92 17.48 -25.34
C SER A 503 21.70 16.93 -23.93
N ASP A 504 20.59 17.27 -23.27
CA ASP A 504 20.27 16.78 -21.93
C ASP A 504 19.58 15.41 -21.97
N LYS A 505 20.01 14.52 -21.09
CA LYS A 505 19.54 13.14 -21.05
C LYS A 505 18.13 12.99 -20.47
N ASN A 506 17.70 13.86 -19.56
CA ASN A 506 16.36 13.81 -18.98
C ASN A 506 15.32 14.29 -20.00
N VAL A 507 15.69 15.28 -20.83
CA VAL A 507 14.88 15.68 -21.99
C VAL A 507 14.73 14.53 -22.99
N ARG A 508 15.83 13.86 -23.39
CA ARG A 508 15.75 12.69 -24.31
C ARG A 508 14.92 11.55 -23.73
N TRP A 509 15.12 11.23 -22.45
CA TRP A 509 14.36 10.19 -21.74
C TRP A 509 12.86 10.49 -21.74
N SER A 510 12.46 11.69 -21.30
CA SER A 510 11.05 12.09 -21.25
C SER A 510 10.44 12.29 -22.65
N ALA A 511 11.23 12.60 -23.67
CA ALA A 511 10.77 12.61 -25.06
C ALA A 511 10.42 11.19 -25.56
N CYS A 512 11.22 10.17 -25.20
CA CYS A 512 10.89 8.77 -25.48
C CYS A 512 9.59 8.37 -24.77
N GLU A 513 9.49 8.63 -23.46
CA GLU A 513 8.31 8.35 -22.64
C GLU A 513 7.04 9.04 -23.20
N ALA A 514 7.14 10.32 -23.56
CA ALA A 514 6.01 11.08 -24.09
C ALA A 514 5.52 10.55 -25.45
N LEU A 515 6.43 10.14 -26.34
CA LEU A 515 6.08 9.49 -27.61
C LEU A 515 5.51 8.08 -27.40
N GLY A 516 5.99 7.34 -26.40
CA GLY A 516 5.42 6.05 -25.99
C GLY A 516 3.99 6.18 -25.47
N ASN A 517 3.73 7.14 -24.59
CA ASN A 517 2.40 7.41 -24.02
C ASN A 517 1.37 7.93 -25.05
N MET A 518 1.82 8.31 -26.26
CA MET A 518 0.96 8.60 -27.42
C MET A 518 0.66 7.36 -28.27
N GLY A 519 1.27 6.22 -27.93
CA GLY A 519 1.01 4.88 -28.45
C GLY A 519 1.12 4.79 -29.98
N GLU A 520 0.23 3.98 -30.55
CA GLU A 520 0.12 3.75 -32.00
C GLU A 520 -0.06 5.01 -32.86
N GLN A 521 -0.46 6.16 -32.29
CA GLN A 521 -0.64 7.41 -33.03
C GLN A 521 0.70 8.10 -33.32
N ALA A 522 1.70 7.91 -32.44
CA ALA A 522 3.05 8.44 -32.62
C ALA A 522 3.95 7.57 -33.53
N ALA A 523 3.47 6.39 -33.97
CA ALA A 523 4.25 5.42 -34.76
C ALA A 523 4.49 5.85 -36.23
N THR A 524 5.14 6.99 -36.44
CA THR A 524 5.60 7.48 -37.76
C THR A 524 7.01 7.00 -38.08
N ASN A 525 7.40 7.00 -39.36
CA ASN A 525 8.74 6.58 -39.77
C ASN A 525 9.83 7.46 -39.14
N GLU A 526 9.57 8.76 -39.00
CA GLU A 526 10.46 9.75 -38.40
C GLU A 526 10.67 9.48 -36.90
N VAL A 527 9.58 9.22 -36.17
CA VAL A 527 9.63 8.83 -34.74
C VAL A 527 10.38 7.52 -34.56
N ILE A 528 10.04 6.50 -35.36
CA ILE A 528 10.72 5.19 -35.32
C ILE A 528 12.22 5.36 -35.58
N THR A 529 12.62 6.19 -36.56
CA THR A 529 14.03 6.49 -36.85
C THR A 529 14.74 7.20 -35.68
N GLY A 530 14.05 8.15 -35.03
CA GLY A 530 14.55 8.82 -33.83
C GLY A 530 14.72 7.86 -32.66
N LEU A 531 13.73 7.01 -32.39
CA LEU A 531 13.77 6.01 -31.33
C LEU A 531 14.84 4.94 -31.58
N ILE A 532 15.02 4.46 -32.82
CA ILE A 532 16.16 3.59 -33.21
C ILE A 532 17.49 4.23 -32.82
N SER A 533 17.65 5.54 -32.99
CA SER A 533 18.87 6.26 -32.60
C SER A 533 19.03 6.31 -31.07
N ALA A 534 17.94 6.50 -30.33
CA ALA A 534 17.91 6.47 -28.87
C ALA A 534 18.14 5.07 -28.26
N LEU A 535 17.90 3.98 -29.01
CA LEU A 535 18.29 2.62 -28.59
C LEU A 535 19.80 2.47 -28.38
N GLY A 536 20.60 3.30 -29.04
CA GLY A 536 22.05 3.37 -28.92
C GLY A 536 22.57 4.45 -27.96
N ASP A 537 21.72 5.08 -27.15
CA ASP A 537 22.15 6.16 -26.25
C ASP A 537 23.17 5.69 -25.20
N SER A 538 24.08 6.59 -24.86
CA SER A 538 25.01 6.44 -23.73
C SER A 538 24.32 6.16 -22.38
N ASP A 539 23.17 6.78 -22.12
CA ASP A 539 22.44 6.65 -20.86
C ASP A 539 21.41 5.52 -20.91
N GLU A 540 21.40 4.69 -19.88
CA GLU A 540 20.58 3.49 -19.83
C GLU A 540 19.08 3.76 -19.66
N TYR A 541 18.69 4.89 -19.05
CA TYR A 541 17.28 5.26 -18.92
C TYR A 541 16.72 5.71 -20.28
N VAL A 542 17.50 6.46 -21.07
CA VAL A 542 17.12 6.83 -22.44
C VAL A 542 16.96 5.59 -23.31
N ARG A 543 17.93 4.64 -23.26
CA ARG A 543 17.78 3.35 -23.96
C ARG A 543 16.52 2.61 -23.51
N SER A 544 16.33 2.44 -22.21
CA SER A 544 15.20 1.72 -21.61
C SER A 544 13.84 2.26 -22.08
N SER A 545 13.65 3.58 -22.02
CA SER A 545 12.39 4.22 -22.45
C SER A 545 12.23 4.28 -23.97
N ALA A 546 13.31 4.25 -24.76
CA ALA A 546 13.21 4.11 -26.21
C ALA A 546 12.70 2.70 -26.61
N TYR A 547 13.15 1.65 -25.93
CA TYR A 547 12.59 0.29 -26.11
C TYR A 547 11.12 0.21 -25.67
N GLU A 548 10.76 0.85 -24.55
CA GLU A 548 9.39 0.91 -24.06
C GLU A 548 8.45 1.68 -25.00
N ALA A 549 8.87 2.83 -25.53
CA ALA A 549 8.11 3.59 -26.50
C ALA A 549 7.83 2.78 -27.78
N LEU A 550 8.83 2.05 -28.29
CA LEU A 550 8.66 1.13 -29.42
C LEU A 550 7.74 -0.05 -29.07
N ALA A 551 7.73 -0.53 -27.82
CA ALA A 551 6.79 -1.55 -27.35
C ALA A 551 5.35 -1.04 -27.30
N GLN A 552 5.13 0.21 -26.88
CA GLN A 552 3.82 0.86 -26.81
C GLN A 552 3.26 1.25 -28.19
N MET A 553 4.14 1.39 -29.21
CA MET A 553 3.76 1.53 -30.63
C MET A 553 3.40 0.20 -31.31
N GLY A 554 3.69 -0.94 -30.67
CA GLY A 554 3.25 -2.27 -31.07
C GLY A 554 3.58 -2.65 -32.52
N GLU A 555 2.64 -3.30 -33.20
CA GLU A 555 2.78 -3.81 -34.56
C GLU A 555 3.17 -2.76 -35.63
N LYS A 556 2.94 -1.47 -35.39
CA LYS A 556 3.31 -0.40 -36.33
C LYS A 556 4.81 -0.09 -36.31
N ALA A 557 5.48 -0.33 -35.18
CA ALA A 557 6.92 -0.15 -35.04
C ALA A 557 7.76 -1.36 -35.56
N ALA A 558 7.12 -2.44 -36.00
CA ALA A 558 7.76 -3.70 -36.43
C ALA A 558 8.50 -3.61 -37.78
N THR A 559 9.46 -2.69 -37.90
CA THR A 559 10.37 -2.56 -39.04
C THR A 559 11.63 -3.42 -38.84
N SER A 560 12.33 -3.77 -39.92
CA SER A 560 13.55 -4.58 -39.85
C SER A 560 14.65 -3.93 -38.99
N ASP A 561 14.79 -2.61 -39.04
CA ASP A 561 15.81 -1.90 -38.25
C ASP A 561 15.48 -1.87 -36.76
N VAL A 562 14.20 -1.69 -36.39
CA VAL A 562 13.75 -1.84 -35.00
C VAL A 562 13.99 -3.26 -34.49
N ILE A 563 13.63 -4.28 -35.27
CA ILE A 563 13.83 -5.68 -34.91
C ILE A 563 15.33 -5.98 -34.71
N ASN A 564 16.21 -5.47 -35.56
CA ASN A 564 17.66 -5.61 -35.42
C ASN A 564 18.23 -4.89 -34.18
N GLY A 565 17.68 -3.72 -33.84
CA GLY A 565 17.99 -3.02 -32.58
C GLY A 565 17.58 -3.86 -31.36
N LEU A 566 16.36 -4.40 -31.37
CA LEU A 566 15.84 -5.26 -30.31
C LEU A 566 16.61 -6.58 -30.14
N ILE A 567 17.01 -7.22 -31.24
CA ILE A 567 17.91 -8.39 -31.24
C ILE A 567 19.23 -8.08 -30.51
N SER A 568 19.75 -6.86 -30.67
CA SER A 568 20.98 -6.41 -30.02
C SER A 568 20.75 -6.11 -28.53
N ALA A 569 19.62 -5.50 -28.21
CA ALA A 569 19.19 -5.14 -26.85
C ALA A 569 18.99 -6.35 -25.93
N LEU A 570 18.53 -7.48 -26.46
CA LEU A 570 18.46 -8.77 -25.74
C LEU A 570 19.84 -9.26 -25.24
N GLY A 571 20.94 -8.65 -25.69
CA GLY A 571 22.30 -8.88 -25.20
C GLY A 571 22.88 -7.80 -24.27
N ASP A 572 22.13 -6.74 -23.91
CA ASP A 572 22.64 -5.67 -23.01
C ASP A 572 22.94 -6.24 -21.61
N SER A 573 23.96 -5.70 -20.96
CA SER A 573 24.28 -5.94 -19.55
C SER A 573 23.14 -5.62 -18.57
N ASN A 574 22.33 -4.58 -18.82
CA ASN A 574 21.25 -4.16 -17.95
C ASN A 574 19.98 -5.00 -18.21
N TYR A 575 19.43 -5.59 -17.15
CA TYR A 575 18.24 -6.46 -17.27
C TYR A 575 16.98 -5.69 -17.67
N ASN A 576 16.84 -4.39 -17.34
CA ASN A 576 15.72 -3.56 -17.77
C ASN A 576 15.70 -3.41 -19.29
N VAL A 577 16.87 -3.23 -19.91
CA VAL A 577 17.00 -3.15 -21.37
C VAL A 577 16.61 -4.48 -22.03
N ARG A 578 17.10 -5.62 -21.50
CA ARG A 578 16.72 -6.96 -22.01
C ARG A 578 15.23 -7.25 -21.83
N TRP A 579 14.67 -6.85 -20.69
CA TRP A 579 13.23 -6.99 -20.38
C TRP A 579 12.36 -6.16 -21.32
N ASN A 580 12.65 -4.87 -21.52
CA ASN A 580 11.92 -4.03 -22.46
C ASN A 580 12.09 -4.49 -23.91
N ALA A 581 13.24 -5.07 -24.28
CA ALA A 581 13.44 -5.67 -25.59
C ALA A 581 12.56 -6.91 -25.82
N CYS A 582 12.43 -7.79 -24.80
CA CYS A 582 11.45 -8.89 -24.84
C CYS A 582 10.02 -8.37 -25.00
N GLN A 583 9.61 -7.38 -24.19
CA GLN A 583 8.26 -6.78 -24.28
C GLN A 583 7.97 -6.19 -25.65
N ALA A 584 8.88 -5.41 -26.22
CA ALA A 584 8.72 -4.80 -27.53
C ALA A 584 8.56 -5.84 -28.65
N LEU A 585 9.40 -6.88 -28.65
CA LEU A 585 9.27 -7.99 -29.60
C LEU A 585 7.95 -8.76 -29.42
N GLY A 586 7.47 -8.90 -28.19
CA GLY A 586 6.17 -9.51 -27.87
C GLY A 586 4.98 -8.66 -28.35
N ASN A 587 5.02 -7.34 -28.19
CA ASN A 587 3.96 -6.42 -28.62
C ASN A 587 3.92 -6.23 -30.15
N MET A 588 5.04 -6.50 -30.85
CA MET A 588 5.09 -6.61 -32.30
C MET A 588 4.54 -7.94 -32.83
N GLY A 589 4.31 -8.92 -31.93
CA GLY A 589 3.65 -10.19 -32.21
C GLY A 589 4.21 -10.92 -33.43
N GLU A 590 3.31 -11.43 -34.27
CA GLU A 590 3.67 -12.20 -35.46
C GLU A 590 4.55 -11.46 -36.49
N LYS A 591 4.62 -10.12 -36.45
CA LYS A 591 5.43 -9.32 -37.39
C LYS A 591 6.92 -9.29 -37.03
N ALA A 592 7.26 -9.48 -35.75
CA ALA A 592 8.65 -9.56 -35.31
C ALA A 592 9.29 -10.94 -35.55
N VAL A 593 8.55 -11.93 -36.04
CA VAL A 593 9.03 -13.32 -36.11
C VAL A 593 10.11 -13.50 -37.19
N THR A 594 11.35 -13.64 -36.73
CA THR A 594 12.51 -14.07 -37.51
C THR A 594 13.27 -15.17 -36.76
N SER A 595 14.11 -15.93 -37.46
CA SER A 595 14.95 -16.97 -36.83
C SER A 595 15.86 -16.39 -35.74
N ASP A 596 16.41 -15.20 -35.96
CA ASP A 596 17.31 -14.53 -35.01
C ASP A 596 16.55 -14.03 -33.77
N VAL A 597 15.33 -13.51 -33.93
CA VAL A 597 14.45 -13.15 -32.81
C VAL A 597 14.11 -14.37 -31.96
N ILE A 598 13.68 -15.48 -32.58
CA ILE A 598 13.37 -16.72 -31.86
C ILE A 598 14.62 -17.22 -31.12
N TYR A 599 15.79 -17.26 -31.76
CA TYR A 599 17.04 -17.68 -31.15
C TYR A 599 17.45 -16.82 -29.94
N ARG A 600 17.32 -15.49 -30.04
CA ARG A 600 17.64 -14.59 -28.93
C ARG A 600 16.63 -14.71 -27.78
N LEU A 601 15.34 -14.87 -28.06
CA LEU A 601 14.33 -15.10 -27.02
C LEU A 601 14.52 -16.46 -26.31
N ILE A 602 14.94 -17.50 -27.04
CA ILE A 602 15.36 -18.79 -26.44
C ILE A 602 16.55 -18.62 -25.48
N SER A 603 17.49 -17.75 -25.81
CA SER A 603 18.58 -17.38 -24.89
C SER A 603 18.07 -16.60 -23.68
N ALA A 604 17.12 -15.67 -23.86
CA ALA A 604 16.52 -14.87 -22.78
C ALA A 604 15.67 -15.70 -21.80
N LEU A 605 15.07 -16.83 -22.24
CA LEU A 605 14.49 -17.84 -21.34
C LEU A 605 15.51 -18.47 -20.38
N GLY A 606 16.82 -18.26 -20.59
CA GLY A 606 17.90 -18.66 -19.68
C GLY A 606 18.49 -17.53 -18.84
N ASP A 607 17.88 -16.34 -18.82
CA ASP A 607 18.46 -15.21 -18.09
C ASP A 607 18.51 -15.44 -16.57
N SER A 608 19.54 -14.89 -15.93
CA SER A 608 19.63 -14.76 -14.48
C SER A 608 18.42 -14.09 -13.83
N ASN A 609 17.84 -13.08 -14.48
CA ASN A 609 16.73 -12.28 -13.99
C ASN A 609 15.38 -12.86 -14.45
N ASP A 610 14.47 -13.04 -13.50
CA ASP A 610 13.16 -13.67 -13.70
C ASP A 610 12.18 -12.81 -14.50
N HIS A 611 12.25 -11.47 -14.43
CA HIS A 611 11.44 -10.59 -15.30
C HIS A 611 11.83 -10.76 -16.78
N VAL A 612 13.13 -10.95 -17.08
CA VAL A 612 13.60 -11.21 -18.45
C VAL A 612 13.10 -12.58 -18.94
N ARG A 613 13.19 -13.63 -18.10
CA ARG A 613 12.67 -14.97 -18.46
C ARG A 613 11.15 -14.96 -18.67
N TRP A 614 10.42 -14.30 -17.78
CA TRP A 614 8.97 -14.10 -17.86
C TRP A 614 8.56 -13.40 -19.15
N SER A 615 9.20 -12.27 -19.46
CA SER A 615 8.90 -11.51 -20.68
C SER A 615 9.32 -12.27 -21.95
N ALA A 616 10.38 -13.07 -21.91
CA ALA A 616 10.76 -13.96 -23.02
C ALA A 616 9.71 -15.06 -23.27
N CYS A 617 9.10 -15.63 -22.22
CA CYS A 617 7.93 -16.52 -22.37
C CYS A 617 6.78 -15.78 -23.07
N GLN A 618 6.41 -14.59 -22.60
CA GLN A 618 5.32 -13.80 -23.19
C GLN A 618 5.60 -13.42 -24.65
N ALA A 619 6.81 -13.00 -24.98
CA ALA A 619 7.18 -12.64 -26.34
C ALA A 619 7.00 -13.82 -27.31
N LEU A 620 7.51 -15.00 -26.95
CA LEU A 620 7.32 -16.24 -27.73
C LEU A 620 5.85 -16.67 -27.78
N GLY A 621 5.07 -16.42 -26.72
CA GLY A 621 3.63 -16.68 -26.68
C GLY A 621 2.81 -15.74 -27.59
N ASN A 622 3.15 -14.45 -27.65
CA ASN A 622 2.47 -13.45 -28.48
C ASN A 622 2.82 -13.61 -29.98
N MET A 623 3.98 -14.21 -30.29
CA MET A 623 4.33 -14.67 -31.63
C MET A 623 3.61 -15.97 -32.04
N GLY A 624 2.94 -16.63 -31.09
CA GLY A 624 2.05 -17.77 -31.29
C GLY A 624 2.65 -18.91 -32.12
N GLU A 625 1.81 -19.47 -32.98
CA GLU A 625 2.12 -20.60 -33.86
C GLU A 625 3.32 -20.40 -34.82
N LYS A 626 3.78 -19.17 -35.04
CA LYS A 626 4.95 -18.88 -35.88
C LYS A 626 6.27 -19.02 -35.12
N ALA A 627 6.28 -18.81 -33.80
CA ALA A 627 7.45 -19.05 -32.95
C ALA A 627 7.61 -20.51 -32.48
N ALA A 628 6.64 -21.38 -32.81
CA ALA A 628 6.56 -22.79 -32.38
C ALA A 628 7.59 -23.72 -33.03
N THR A 629 8.88 -23.39 -32.91
CA THR A 629 10.01 -24.24 -33.27
C THR A 629 10.26 -25.29 -32.18
N SER A 630 10.87 -26.43 -32.54
CA SER A 630 11.20 -27.47 -31.56
C SER A 630 12.15 -26.99 -30.46
N GLU A 631 13.04 -26.04 -30.76
CA GLU A 631 13.96 -25.46 -29.76
C GLU A 631 13.22 -24.51 -28.81
N ALA A 632 12.33 -23.65 -29.32
CA ALA A 632 11.48 -22.78 -28.50
C ALA A 632 10.57 -23.60 -27.57
N ILE A 633 9.92 -24.65 -28.10
CA ILE A 633 9.08 -25.57 -27.33
C ILE A 633 9.92 -26.24 -26.22
N ASN A 634 11.09 -26.82 -26.54
CA ASN A 634 11.96 -27.45 -25.54
C ASN A 634 12.45 -26.48 -24.45
N ARG A 635 12.67 -25.21 -24.80
CA ARG A 635 13.08 -24.19 -23.82
C ARG A 635 11.93 -23.74 -22.93
N LEU A 636 10.72 -23.58 -23.47
CA LEU A 636 9.50 -23.30 -22.69
C LEU A 636 9.12 -24.48 -21.78
N ILE A 637 9.28 -25.73 -22.23
CA ILE A 637 9.17 -26.95 -21.41
C ILE A 637 10.12 -26.88 -20.19
N SER A 638 11.31 -26.31 -20.36
CA SER A 638 12.24 -26.09 -19.24
C SER A 638 11.75 -24.99 -18.29
N ALA A 639 11.15 -23.92 -18.82
CA ALA A 639 10.60 -22.80 -18.04
C ALA A 639 9.34 -23.17 -17.23
N LEU A 640 8.62 -24.24 -17.59
CA LEU A 640 7.59 -24.85 -16.73
C LEU A 640 8.16 -25.39 -15.39
N GLY A 641 9.49 -25.54 -15.28
CA GLY A 641 10.19 -25.92 -14.04
C GLY A 641 10.90 -24.76 -13.33
N ASP A 642 10.61 -23.51 -13.69
CA ASP A 642 11.27 -22.34 -13.08
C ASP A 642 10.92 -22.17 -11.59
N SER A 643 11.85 -21.61 -10.81
CA SER A 643 11.60 -21.26 -9.40
C SER A 643 10.51 -20.18 -9.24
N ASN A 644 10.41 -19.23 -10.17
CA ASN A 644 9.40 -18.17 -10.15
C ASN A 644 8.08 -18.66 -10.79
N ASP A 645 6.97 -18.54 -10.07
CA ASP A 645 5.64 -18.96 -10.51
C ASP A 645 5.09 -18.14 -11.69
N SER A 646 5.37 -16.83 -11.77
CA SER A 646 5.03 -16.01 -12.94
C SER A 646 5.72 -16.54 -14.21
N VAL A 647 6.98 -16.99 -14.11
CA VAL A 647 7.70 -17.59 -15.25
C VAL A 647 7.05 -18.92 -15.66
N ARG A 648 6.71 -19.79 -14.69
CA ARG A 648 6.01 -21.07 -14.98
C ARG A 648 4.64 -20.82 -15.64
N TRP A 649 3.87 -19.87 -15.12
CA TRP A 649 2.57 -19.47 -15.67
C TRP A 649 2.68 -18.94 -17.11
N SER A 650 3.60 -18.00 -17.37
CA SER A 650 3.81 -17.49 -18.73
C SER A 650 4.37 -18.55 -19.68
N ALA A 651 5.12 -19.55 -19.17
CA ALA A 651 5.52 -20.70 -19.98
C ALA A 651 4.32 -21.60 -20.37
N CYS A 652 3.36 -21.81 -19.46
CA CYS A 652 2.08 -22.46 -19.81
C CYS A 652 1.37 -21.68 -20.92
N GLN A 653 1.17 -20.36 -20.74
CA GLN A 653 0.48 -19.53 -21.72
C GLN A 653 1.17 -19.53 -23.09
N ALA A 654 2.51 -19.44 -23.12
CA ALA A 654 3.28 -19.47 -24.36
C ALA A 654 3.10 -20.80 -25.11
N LEU A 655 3.18 -21.94 -24.41
CA LEU A 655 2.92 -23.26 -25.01
C LEU A 655 1.46 -23.40 -25.48
N GLY A 656 0.51 -22.80 -24.75
CA GLY A 656 -0.89 -22.74 -25.17
C GLY A 656 -1.10 -21.91 -26.44
N ASN A 657 -0.49 -20.73 -26.54
CA ASN A 657 -0.62 -19.86 -27.71
C ASN A 657 0.13 -20.39 -28.95
N MET A 658 1.09 -21.32 -28.76
CA MET A 658 1.69 -22.12 -29.84
C MET A 658 0.78 -23.27 -30.33
N GLY A 659 -0.39 -23.48 -29.70
CA GLY A 659 -1.46 -24.36 -30.16
C GLY A 659 -1.05 -25.82 -30.36
N GLU A 660 -1.65 -26.47 -31.36
CA GLU A 660 -1.38 -27.87 -31.67
C GLU A 660 0.09 -28.17 -32.00
N LYS A 661 0.89 -27.18 -32.44
CA LYS A 661 2.32 -27.38 -32.72
C LYS A 661 3.13 -27.68 -31.46
N ALA A 662 2.76 -27.06 -30.32
CA ALA A 662 3.40 -27.30 -29.03
C ALA A 662 2.95 -28.60 -28.34
N ALA A 663 1.87 -29.25 -28.82
CA ALA A 663 1.35 -30.52 -28.31
C ALA A 663 2.26 -31.72 -28.64
N THR A 664 3.43 -31.74 -28.00
CA THR A 664 4.41 -32.83 -27.98
C THR A 664 4.25 -33.62 -26.67
N SER A 665 4.67 -34.90 -26.65
CA SER A 665 4.54 -35.73 -25.45
C SER A 665 5.27 -35.16 -24.23
N GLU A 666 6.44 -34.54 -24.40
CA GLU A 666 7.16 -33.92 -23.27
C GLU A 666 6.45 -32.64 -22.79
N ALA A 667 5.95 -31.79 -23.69
CA ALA A 667 5.15 -30.62 -23.31
C ALA A 667 3.90 -31.02 -22.52
N ILE A 668 3.18 -32.02 -23.02
CA ILE A 668 1.99 -32.57 -22.36
C ILE A 668 2.33 -33.11 -20.96
N ASN A 669 3.40 -33.91 -20.83
CA ASN A 669 3.83 -34.45 -19.52
C ASN A 669 4.22 -33.36 -18.50
N ARG A 670 4.87 -32.27 -18.96
CA ARG A 670 5.18 -31.13 -18.07
C ARG A 670 3.95 -30.31 -17.72
N LEU A 671 3.02 -30.10 -18.65
CA LEU A 671 1.75 -29.42 -18.37
C LEU A 671 0.86 -30.23 -17.40
N ILE A 672 0.83 -31.57 -17.51
CA ILE A 672 0.18 -32.43 -16.51
C ILE A 672 0.79 -32.21 -15.11
N SER A 673 2.13 -32.07 -15.03
CA SER A 673 2.80 -31.76 -13.76
C SER A 673 2.42 -30.38 -13.22
N ALA A 674 2.26 -29.38 -14.11
CA ALA A 674 1.85 -28.03 -13.76
C ALA A 674 0.37 -27.91 -13.33
N LEU A 675 -0.51 -28.87 -13.68
CA LEU A 675 -1.85 -28.99 -13.08
C LEU A 675 -1.81 -29.26 -11.57
N GLY A 676 -0.67 -29.72 -11.02
CA GLY A 676 -0.44 -29.91 -9.59
C GLY A 676 0.43 -28.83 -8.94
N ASP A 677 0.65 -27.69 -9.59
CA ASP A 677 1.50 -26.62 -9.04
C ASP A 677 0.93 -25.99 -7.77
N GLY A 678 1.79 -25.54 -6.86
CA GLY A 678 1.37 -24.85 -5.63
C GLY A 678 0.65 -23.52 -5.90
N ASN A 679 0.96 -22.84 -7.01
CA ASN A 679 0.34 -21.59 -7.43
C ASN A 679 -0.87 -21.85 -8.34
N ASP A 680 -2.01 -21.28 -8.00
CA ASP A 680 -3.29 -21.44 -8.72
C ASP A 680 -3.30 -20.81 -10.12
N SER A 681 -2.56 -19.71 -10.33
CA SER A 681 -2.40 -19.13 -11.67
C SER A 681 -1.65 -20.09 -12.59
N VAL A 682 -0.61 -20.78 -12.09
CA VAL A 682 0.11 -21.81 -12.86
C VAL A 682 -0.80 -22.99 -13.21
N ARG A 683 -1.60 -23.49 -12.25
CA ARG A 683 -2.57 -24.57 -12.50
C ARG A 683 -3.62 -24.16 -13.54
N TRP A 684 -4.16 -22.95 -13.43
CA TRP A 684 -5.10 -22.40 -14.42
C TRP A 684 -4.45 -22.28 -15.82
N GLY A 685 -3.24 -21.73 -15.89
CA GLY A 685 -2.49 -21.61 -17.15
C GLY A 685 -2.19 -22.97 -17.78
N ALA A 686 -1.94 -24.01 -16.97
CA ALA A 686 -1.77 -25.37 -17.46
C ALA A 686 -3.06 -25.95 -18.05
N CYS A 687 -4.22 -25.72 -17.41
CA CYS A 687 -5.53 -26.04 -17.99
C CYS A 687 -5.74 -25.31 -19.33
N GLU A 688 -5.53 -23.98 -19.36
CA GLU A 688 -5.70 -23.16 -20.56
C GLU A 688 -4.81 -23.65 -21.72
N ALA A 689 -3.54 -23.97 -21.42
CA ALA A 689 -2.57 -24.46 -22.40
C ALA A 689 -2.98 -25.82 -23.00
N LEU A 690 -3.35 -26.78 -22.15
CA LEU A 690 -3.86 -28.09 -22.59
C LEU A 690 -5.15 -27.95 -23.40
N GLY A 691 -6.03 -27.01 -23.02
CA GLY A 691 -7.22 -26.67 -23.79
C GLY A 691 -6.92 -26.08 -25.17
N LYS A 692 -5.96 -25.15 -25.28
CA LYS A 692 -5.53 -24.57 -26.57
C LYS A 692 -4.80 -25.57 -27.48
N MET A 693 -4.16 -26.60 -26.90
CA MET A 693 -3.65 -27.75 -27.66
C MET A 693 -4.74 -28.71 -28.16
N GLY A 694 -5.98 -28.55 -27.68
CA GLY A 694 -7.19 -29.20 -28.19
C GLY A 694 -7.14 -30.73 -28.23
N GLU A 695 -7.80 -31.29 -29.23
CA GLU A 695 -7.92 -32.73 -29.50
C GLU A 695 -6.59 -33.50 -29.57
N LYS A 696 -5.45 -32.82 -29.78
CA LYS A 696 -4.12 -33.43 -29.86
C LYS A 696 -3.49 -33.67 -28.47
N ALA A 697 -3.90 -32.90 -27.46
CA ALA A 697 -3.51 -33.12 -26.07
C ALA A 697 -4.44 -34.08 -25.30
N ALA A 698 -5.54 -34.55 -25.91
CA ALA A 698 -6.55 -35.39 -25.27
C ALA A 698 -6.08 -36.85 -25.01
N THR A 699 -5.09 -37.02 -24.12
CA THR A 699 -4.65 -38.32 -23.60
C THR A 699 -5.40 -38.68 -22.31
N SER A 700 -5.35 -39.94 -21.90
CA SER A 700 -5.96 -40.38 -20.64
C SER A 700 -5.36 -39.68 -19.42
N ASP A 701 -4.04 -39.47 -19.41
CA ASP A 701 -3.34 -38.81 -18.29
C ASP A 701 -3.69 -37.31 -18.19
N VAL A 702 -3.81 -36.62 -19.35
CA VAL A 702 -4.33 -35.24 -19.39
C VAL A 702 -5.77 -35.19 -18.89
N THR A 703 -6.62 -36.11 -19.33
CA THR A 703 -8.03 -36.18 -18.92
C THR A 703 -8.13 -36.38 -17.40
N ASN A 704 -7.34 -37.29 -16.81
CA ASN A 704 -7.27 -37.55 -15.37
C ASN A 704 -6.74 -36.34 -14.57
N GLY A 705 -5.74 -35.62 -15.11
CA GLY A 705 -5.25 -34.38 -14.52
C GLY A 705 -6.33 -33.30 -14.49
N LEU A 706 -7.04 -33.09 -15.61
CA LEU A 706 -8.13 -32.12 -15.70
C LEU A 706 -9.34 -32.50 -14.83
N ILE A 707 -9.67 -33.79 -14.71
CA ILE A 707 -10.67 -34.30 -13.74
C ILE A 707 -10.31 -33.89 -12.31
N SER A 708 -9.03 -33.95 -11.94
CA SER A 708 -8.56 -33.53 -10.62
C SER A 708 -8.70 -32.01 -10.45
N ALA A 709 -8.39 -31.23 -11.49
CA ALA A 709 -8.52 -29.77 -11.50
C ALA A 709 -9.99 -29.27 -11.49
N LEU A 710 -10.97 -30.08 -11.91
CA LEU A 710 -12.40 -29.78 -11.68
C LEU A 710 -12.76 -29.71 -10.18
N GLY A 711 -11.96 -30.31 -9.31
CA GLY A 711 -12.13 -30.26 -7.85
C GLY A 711 -11.26 -29.20 -7.15
N ASP A 712 -10.59 -28.31 -7.88
CA ASP A 712 -9.67 -27.33 -7.29
C ASP A 712 -10.36 -26.32 -6.36
N SER A 713 -9.65 -25.84 -5.35
CA SER A 713 -10.15 -24.79 -4.45
C SER A 713 -10.40 -23.46 -5.18
N ASN A 714 -9.62 -23.14 -6.20
CA ASN A 714 -9.72 -21.92 -6.98
C ASN A 714 -10.71 -22.10 -8.15
N ASP A 715 -11.68 -21.19 -8.27
CA ASP A 715 -12.73 -21.20 -9.29
C ASP A 715 -12.21 -21.02 -10.72
N SER A 716 -11.16 -20.23 -10.91
CA SER A 716 -10.55 -20.02 -12.22
C SER A 716 -9.85 -21.28 -12.70
N VAL A 717 -9.24 -22.06 -11.80
CA VAL A 717 -8.70 -23.41 -12.13
C VAL A 717 -9.82 -24.36 -12.54
N ARG A 718 -10.91 -24.45 -11.76
CA ARG A 718 -12.09 -25.29 -12.12
C ARG A 718 -12.70 -24.88 -13.45
N TRP A 719 -12.85 -23.58 -13.70
CA TRP A 719 -13.31 -23.01 -14.95
C TRP A 719 -12.42 -23.40 -16.13
N GLY A 720 -11.10 -23.22 -15.99
CA GLY A 720 -10.12 -23.61 -17.00
C GLY A 720 -10.14 -25.11 -17.28
N ALA A 721 -10.34 -25.95 -16.26
CA ALA A 721 -10.43 -27.39 -16.44
C ALA A 721 -11.69 -27.81 -17.23
N CYS A 722 -12.85 -27.18 -16.95
CA CYS A 722 -14.05 -27.32 -17.76
C CYS A 722 -13.79 -26.92 -19.22
N GLU A 723 -13.21 -25.74 -19.44
CA GLU A 723 -12.95 -25.22 -20.79
C GLU A 723 -11.98 -26.13 -21.57
N ALA A 724 -10.94 -26.64 -20.91
CA ALA A 724 -9.96 -27.54 -21.51
C ALA A 724 -10.57 -28.89 -21.94
N LEU A 725 -11.36 -29.52 -21.06
CA LEU A 725 -12.10 -30.74 -21.39
C LEU A 725 -13.08 -30.50 -22.55
N GLY A 726 -13.74 -29.34 -22.59
CA GLY A 726 -14.61 -28.94 -23.70
C GLY A 726 -13.86 -28.74 -25.03
N LYS A 727 -12.67 -28.13 -25.02
CA LYS A 727 -11.82 -27.95 -26.22
C LYS A 727 -11.22 -29.27 -26.73
N MET A 728 -11.08 -30.28 -25.86
CA MET A 728 -10.71 -31.66 -26.25
C MET A 728 -11.89 -32.48 -26.80
N GLY A 729 -13.13 -32.01 -26.58
CA GLY A 729 -14.35 -32.54 -27.17
C GLY A 729 -14.52 -34.05 -26.98
N GLU A 730 -14.96 -34.73 -28.05
CA GLU A 730 -15.28 -36.16 -28.07
C GLU A 730 -14.14 -37.10 -27.59
N LYS A 731 -12.87 -36.67 -27.60
CA LYS A 731 -11.74 -37.50 -27.14
C LYS A 731 -11.59 -37.54 -25.63
N ALA A 732 -12.02 -36.48 -24.92
CA ALA A 732 -12.00 -36.40 -23.47
C ALA A 732 -13.29 -36.95 -22.80
N ALA A 733 -14.24 -37.47 -23.59
CA ALA A 733 -15.55 -37.94 -23.15
C ALA A 733 -15.50 -39.30 -22.42
N THR A 734 -14.74 -39.39 -21.33
CA THR A 734 -14.76 -40.53 -20.39
C THR A 734 -15.90 -40.40 -19.38
N ASN A 735 -16.35 -41.53 -18.81
CA ASN A 735 -17.38 -41.51 -17.77
C ASN A 735 -16.95 -40.65 -16.57
N GLU A 736 -15.68 -40.68 -16.20
CA GLU A 736 -15.08 -39.93 -15.09
C GLU A 736 -15.04 -38.42 -15.39
N ALA A 737 -14.64 -38.01 -16.60
CA ALA A 737 -14.66 -36.61 -17.02
C ALA A 737 -16.07 -36.04 -17.01
N ILE A 738 -17.03 -36.80 -17.53
CA ILE A 738 -18.42 -36.39 -17.59
C ILE A 738 -19.04 -36.31 -16.19
N ASN A 739 -18.75 -37.25 -15.29
CA ASN A 739 -19.20 -37.17 -13.89
C ASN A 739 -18.63 -35.94 -13.17
N GLY A 740 -17.34 -35.61 -13.38
CA GLY A 740 -16.74 -34.39 -12.85
C GLY A 740 -17.42 -33.13 -13.39
N LEU A 741 -17.68 -33.07 -14.70
CA LEU A 741 -18.40 -31.95 -15.33
C LEU A 741 -19.85 -31.83 -14.83
N ILE A 742 -20.54 -32.95 -14.56
CA ILE A 742 -21.88 -32.96 -13.95
C ILE A 742 -21.84 -32.35 -12.54
N SER A 743 -20.82 -32.66 -11.73
CA SER A 743 -20.62 -31.98 -10.43
C SER A 743 -20.36 -30.47 -10.61
N ALA A 744 -19.57 -30.08 -11.61
CA ALA A 744 -19.30 -28.67 -11.93
C ALA A 744 -20.53 -27.89 -12.44
N LEU A 745 -21.60 -28.55 -12.92
CA LEU A 745 -22.89 -27.88 -13.18
C LEU A 745 -23.55 -27.32 -11.91
N GLY A 746 -23.15 -27.81 -10.73
CA GLY A 746 -23.59 -27.36 -9.42
C GLY A 746 -22.63 -26.41 -8.71
N ASP A 747 -21.56 -25.95 -9.37
CA ASP A 747 -20.58 -25.04 -8.79
C ASP A 747 -21.22 -23.72 -8.30
N ASN A 748 -20.62 -23.08 -7.30
CA ASN A 748 -21.05 -21.77 -6.82
C ASN A 748 -20.83 -20.69 -7.89
N GLU A 749 -19.78 -20.80 -8.70
CA GLU A 749 -19.42 -19.79 -9.69
C GLU A 749 -20.11 -19.98 -11.06
N PHE A 750 -20.67 -18.89 -11.58
CA PHE A 750 -21.43 -18.91 -12.83
C PHE A 750 -20.57 -19.32 -14.04
N ASN A 751 -19.31 -18.86 -14.08
CA ASN A 751 -18.38 -19.17 -15.17
C ASN A 751 -18.07 -20.67 -15.21
N VAL A 752 -17.84 -21.30 -14.04
CA VAL A 752 -17.62 -22.75 -13.93
C VAL A 752 -18.85 -23.52 -14.42
N ARG A 753 -20.06 -23.18 -13.94
CA ARG A 753 -21.32 -23.83 -14.37
C ARG A 753 -21.55 -23.72 -15.88
N SER A 754 -21.34 -22.53 -16.46
CA SER A 754 -21.56 -22.29 -17.89
C SER A 754 -20.55 -23.05 -18.75
N SER A 755 -19.27 -23.06 -18.36
CA SER A 755 -18.23 -23.79 -19.09
C SER A 755 -18.33 -25.30 -18.92
N ALA A 756 -18.81 -25.80 -17.78
CA ALA A 756 -19.12 -27.22 -17.61
C ALA A 756 -20.24 -27.68 -18.55
N ARG A 757 -21.30 -26.87 -18.70
CA ARG A 757 -22.39 -27.11 -19.67
C ARG A 757 -21.86 -27.09 -21.12
N GLU A 758 -21.03 -26.12 -21.47
CA GLU A 758 -20.42 -26.02 -22.80
C GLU A 758 -19.44 -27.18 -23.10
N ALA A 759 -18.74 -27.69 -22.08
CA ALA A 759 -17.86 -28.84 -22.23
C ALA A 759 -18.65 -30.13 -22.51
N LEU A 760 -19.73 -30.37 -21.76
CA LEU A 760 -20.64 -31.49 -22.00
C LEU A 760 -21.29 -31.43 -23.39
N ASP A 761 -21.63 -30.23 -23.87
CA ASP A 761 -22.14 -30.00 -25.21
C ASP A 761 -21.12 -30.37 -26.30
N LYS A 762 -19.86 -29.92 -26.17
CA LYS A 762 -18.76 -30.24 -27.09
C LYS A 762 -18.35 -31.72 -27.08
N MET A 763 -18.65 -32.47 -26.01
CA MET A 763 -18.49 -33.94 -25.96
C MET A 763 -19.64 -34.68 -26.68
N GLY A 764 -20.77 -34.01 -26.92
CA GLY A 764 -21.81 -34.41 -27.87
C GLY A 764 -22.38 -35.82 -27.68
N LYS A 765 -22.73 -36.48 -28.80
CA LYS A 765 -23.42 -37.78 -28.79
C LYS A 765 -22.56 -38.92 -28.23
N LYS A 766 -21.23 -38.80 -28.15
CA LYS A 766 -20.40 -39.82 -27.49
C LYS A 766 -20.57 -39.84 -25.98
N ALA A 767 -20.76 -38.67 -25.35
CA ALA A 767 -21.01 -38.56 -23.91
C ALA A 767 -22.27 -39.30 -23.43
N ALA A 768 -23.25 -39.55 -24.31
CA ALA A 768 -24.48 -40.28 -23.98
C ALA A 768 -24.25 -41.80 -23.77
N THR A 769 -23.47 -42.17 -22.76
CA THR A 769 -23.36 -43.56 -22.24
C THR A 769 -24.46 -43.81 -21.21
N SER A 770 -24.76 -45.07 -20.91
CA SER A 770 -25.78 -45.42 -19.92
C SER A 770 -25.44 -44.87 -18.52
N ASP A 771 -24.16 -44.88 -18.14
CA ASP A 771 -23.70 -44.40 -16.83
C ASP A 771 -23.88 -42.88 -16.70
N VAL A 772 -23.51 -42.14 -17.76
CA VAL A 772 -23.71 -40.68 -17.84
C VAL A 772 -25.18 -40.32 -17.78
N ILE A 773 -26.03 -41.03 -18.53
CA ILE A 773 -27.47 -40.83 -18.51
C ILE A 773 -28.03 -41.07 -17.09
N ASN A 774 -27.56 -42.10 -16.37
CA ASN A 774 -27.94 -42.35 -14.98
C ASN A 774 -27.47 -41.26 -14.00
N GLY A 775 -26.27 -40.69 -14.22
CA GLY A 775 -25.78 -39.53 -13.49
C GLY A 775 -26.65 -38.29 -13.69
N LEU A 776 -26.99 -37.97 -14.95
CA LEU A 776 -27.89 -36.87 -15.31
C LEU A 776 -29.31 -37.07 -14.76
N ILE A 777 -29.88 -38.29 -14.82
CA ILE A 777 -31.16 -38.64 -14.18
C ILE A 777 -31.16 -38.31 -12.68
N SER A 778 -30.04 -38.55 -12.00
CA SER A 778 -29.88 -38.25 -10.58
C SER A 778 -29.81 -36.74 -10.35
N ALA A 779 -29.05 -36.01 -11.17
CA ALA A 779 -28.90 -34.56 -11.10
C ALA A 779 -30.16 -33.76 -11.46
N LEU A 780 -31.09 -34.33 -12.26
CA LEU A 780 -32.44 -33.75 -12.47
C LEU A 780 -33.26 -33.62 -11.17
N ARG A 781 -32.83 -34.25 -10.06
CA ARG A 781 -33.49 -34.19 -8.75
C ARG A 781 -32.80 -33.26 -7.76
N ASP A 782 -31.79 -32.52 -8.21
CA ASP A 782 -31.04 -31.61 -7.34
C ASP A 782 -31.91 -30.45 -6.83
N SER A 783 -31.61 -29.93 -5.64
CA SER A 783 -32.35 -28.80 -5.06
C SER A 783 -32.11 -27.48 -5.80
N ASN A 784 -30.93 -27.29 -6.38
CA ASN A 784 -30.54 -26.12 -7.15
C ASN A 784 -31.14 -26.17 -8.56
N TYR A 785 -31.99 -25.20 -8.90
CA TYR A 785 -32.61 -25.12 -10.22
C TYR A 785 -31.58 -24.96 -11.35
N ASN A 786 -30.40 -24.39 -11.09
CA ASN A 786 -29.33 -24.27 -12.08
C ASN A 786 -28.81 -25.64 -12.52
N VAL A 787 -28.67 -26.59 -11.57
CA VAL A 787 -28.26 -27.97 -11.88
C VAL A 787 -29.32 -28.61 -12.75
N ARG A 788 -30.59 -28.57 -12.32
CA ARG A 788 -31.71 -29.17 -13.09
C ARG A 788 -31.83 -28.57 -14.51
N TRP A 789 -31.70 -27.25 -14.64
CA TRP A 789 -31.74 -26.51 -15.91
C TRP A 789 -30.58 -26.90 -16.84
N ASN A 790 -29.35 -26.92 -16.33
CA ASN A 790 -28.17 -27.31 -17.10
C ASN A 790 -28.23 -28.79 -17.54
N VAL A 791 -28.74 -29.66 -16.67
CA VAL A 791 -28.91 -31.09 -16.94
C VAL A 791 -29.99 -31.34 -18.01
N CYS A 792 -31.10 -30.59 -17.99
CA CYS A 792 -32.09 -30.63 -19.08
C CYS A 792 -31.44 -30.28 -20.43
N GLN A 793 -30.67 -29.19 -20.50
CA GLN A 793 -29.94 -28.83 -21.73
C GLN A 793 -28.95 -29.93 -22.17
N ALA A 794 -28.14 -30.47 -21.25
CA ALA A 794 -27.18 -31.52 -21.57
C ALA A 794 -27.86 -32.79 -22.13
N LEU A 795 -28.98 -33.22 -21.54
CA LEU A 795 -29.79 -34.33 -22.04
C LEU A 795 -30.42 -34.02 -23.41
N GLY A 796 -30.87 -32.78 -23.62
CA GLY A 796 -31.36 -32.31 -24.91
C GLY A 796 -30.31 -32.36 -26.01
N ASN A 797 -29.07 -31.97 -25.72
CA ASN A 797 -28.00 -31.92 -26.72
C ASN A 797 -27.44 -33.32 -27.06
N MET A 798 -27.57 -34.29 -26.12
CA MET A 798 -27.41 -35.71 -26.42
C MET A 798 -28.52 -36.27 -27.35
N GLY A 799 -29.68 -35.59 -27.38
CA GLY A 799 -30.80 -35.83 -28.28
C GLY A 799 -31.33 -37.26 -28.23
N GLU A 800 -31.73 -37.79 -29.39
CA GLU A 800 -32.24 -39.15 -29.63
C GLU A 800 -31.47 -40.32 -28.97
N LYS A 801 -30.21 -40.13 -28.53
CA LYS A 801 -29.41 -41.16 -27.85
C LYS A 801 -29.64 -41.18 -26.33
N ALA A 802 -30.05 -40.04 -25.74
CA ALA A 802 -30.46 -39.96 -24.33
C ALA A 802 -31.96 -40.30 -24.11
N ALA A 803 -32.75 -40.46 -25.18
CA ALA A 803 -34.19 -40.72 -25.17
C ALA A 803 -34.58 -42.12 -24.64
N THR A 804 -34.22 -42.42 -23.40
CA THR A 804 -34.65 -43.60 -22.64
C THR A 804 -35.96 -43.31 -21.90
N SER A 805 -36.74 -44.36 -21.58
CA SER A 805 -38.01 -44.20 -20.88
C SER A 805 -37.89 -43.48 -19.52
N GLU A 806 -36.81 -43.71 -18.77
CA GLU A 806 -36.55 -43.01 -17.51
C GLU A 806 -36.18 -41.54 -17.73
N VAL A 807 -35.35 -41.22 -18.73
CA VAL A 807 -35.04 -39.81 -19.07
C VAL A 807 -36.31 -39.06 -19.47
N ILE A 808 -37.14 -39.65 -20.35
CA ILE A 808 -38.39 -39.04 -20.79
C ILE A 808 -39.32 -38.82 -19.58
N TYR A 809 -39.48 -39.81 -18.69
CA TYR A 809 -40.27 -39.69 -17.46
C TYR A 809 -39.77 -38.57 -16.52
N ARG A 810 -38.44 -38.40 -16.38
CA ARG A 810 -37.83 -37.35 -15.56
C ARG A 810 -37.99 -35.97 -16.20
N LEU A 811 -37.84 -35.84 -17.52
CA LEU A 811 -38.08 -34.59 -18.23
C LEU A 811 -39.56 -34.18 -18.18
N ILE A 812 -40.50 -35.14 -18.28
CA ILE A 812 -41.94 -34.88 -18.05
C ILE A 812 -42.17 -34.32 -16.64
N SER A 813 -41.48 -34.87 -15.63
CA SER A 813 -41.55 -34.32 -14.26
C SER A 813 -40.98 -32.90 -14.17
N ALA A 814 -39.93 -32.59 -14.94
CA ALA A 814 -39.31 -31.27 -15.02
C ALA A 814 -40.15 -30.21 -15.77
N LEU A 815 -41.10 -30.63 -16.62
CA LEU A 815 -42.12 -29.73 -17.19
C LEU A 815 -43.01 -29.11 -16.09
N GLY A 816 -43.10 -29.72 -14.90
CA GLY A 816 -43.83 -29.21 -13.75
C GLY A 816 -42.97 -28.44 -12.72
N ASP A 817 -41.73 -28.10 -13.04
CA ASP A 817 -40.81 -27.46 -12.09
C ASP A 817 -41.28 -26.04 -11.67
N SER A 818 -41.00 -25.66 -10.43
CA SER A 818 -41.30 -24.32 -9.91
C SER A 818 -40.57 -23.21 -10.68
N ASN A 819 -39.38 -23.50 -11.21
CA ASN A 819 -38.56 -22.55 -11.96
C ASN A 819 -38.78 -22.70 -13.47
N ASP A 820 -39.06 -21.58 -14.14
CA ASP A 820 -39.37 -21.53 -15.58
C ASP A 820 -38.18 -21.91 -16.47
N HIS A 821 -36.93 -21.69 -16.04
CA HIS A 821 -35.75 -22.14 -16.79
C HIS A 821 -35.67 -23.66 -16.89
N VAL A 822 -36.04 -24.37 -15.83
CA VAL A 822 -36.12 -25.84 -15.84
C VAL A 822 -37.27 -26.29 -16.75
N ARG A 823 -38.44 -25.63 -16.70
CA ARG A 823 -39.59 -25.99 -17.55
C ARG A 823 -39.32 -25.81 -19.05
N TRP A 824 -38.78 -24.67 -19.49
CA TRP A 824 -38.54 -24.45 -20.93
C TRP A 824 -37.40 -25.32 -21.47
N SER A 825 -36.36 -25.55 -20.68
CA SER A 825 -35.27 -26.45 -21.07
C SER A 825 -35.70 -27.92 -21.10
N ALA A 826 -36.63 -28.34 -20.23
CA ALA A 826 -37.25 -29.67 -20.33
C ALA A 826 -38.09 -29.83 -21.60
N CYS A 827 -38.82 -28.78 -22.02
CA CYS A 827 -39.50 -28.75 -23.32
C CYS A 827 -38.49 -28.95 -24.47
N GLN A 828 -37.44 -28.11 -24.50
CA GLN A 828 -36.38 -28.18 -25.50
C GLN A 828 -35.69 -29.55 -25.54
N ALA A 829 -35.44 -30.15 -24.37
CA ALA A 829 -34.81 -31.46 -24.28
C ALA A 829 -35.68 -32.58 -24.85
N LEU A 830 -36.98 -32.60 -24.56
CA LEU A 830 -37.94 -33.53 -25.16
C LEU A 830 -38.07 -33.32 -26.67
N GLY A 831 -38.05 -32.06 -27.13
CA GLY A 831 -38.05 -31.71 -28.55
C GLY A 831 -36.80 -32.20 -29.30
N ASN A 832 -35.61 -31.99 -28.74
CA ASN A 832 -34.34 -32.46 -29.32
C ASN A 832 -34.18 -34.00 -29.28
N MET A 833 -34.98 -34.70 -28.49
CA MET A 833 -35.13 -36.17 -28.54
C MET A 833 -36.08 -36.65 -29.65
N GLY A 834 -36.83 -35.73 -30.27
CA GLY A 834 -37.67 -35.92 -31.44
C GLY A 834 -38.71 -37.04 -31.29
N GLU A 835 -38.94 -37.76 -32.39
CA GLU A 835 -39.86 -38.89 -32.51
C GLU A 835 -39.75 -39.99 -31.41
N LYS A 836 -38.62 -40.10 -30.70
CA LYS A 836 -38.44 -41.08 -29.61
C LYS A 836 -39.04 -40.61 -28.28
N ALA A 837 -39.12 -39.30 -28.07
CA ALA A 837 -39.76 -38.72 -26.90
C ALA A 837 -41.28 -38.52 -27.07
N ALA A 838 -41.84 -38.78 -28.27
CA ALA A 838 -43.26 -38.66 -28.59
C ALA A 838 -44.14 -39.77 -27.96
N THR A 839 -44.09 -39.91 -26.63
CA THR A 839 -45.01 -40.74 -25.85
C THR A 839 -46.27 -39.96 -25.49
N SER A 840 -47.38 -40.65 -25.21
CA SER A 840 -48.63 -39.98 -24.81
C SER A 840 -48.45 -39.08 -23.57
N ASP A 841 -47.66 -39.52 -22.59
CA ASP A 841 -47.39 -38.74 -21.38
C ASP A 841 -46.53 -37.50 -21.65
N ALA A 842 -45.54 -37.60 -22.55
CA ALA A 842 -44.74 -36.45 -22.99
C ALA A 842 -45.57 -35.44 -23.76
N ILE A 843 -46.42 -35.91 -24.67
CA ILE A 843 -47.35 -35.07 -25.44
C ILE A 843 -48.32 -34.35 -24.51
N ASN A 844 -48.91 -35.05 -23.53
CA ASN A 844 -49.82 -34.45 -22.54
C ASN A 844 -49.11 -33.41 -21.64
N GLY A 845 -47.87 -33.68 -21.24
CA GLY A 845 -47.03 -32.72 -20.52
C GLY A 845 -46.74 -31.46 -21.36
N LEU A 846 -46.38 -31.62 -22.63
CA LEU A 846 -46.12 -30.51 -23.55
C LEU A 846 -47.40 -29.72 -23.89
N ILE A 847 -48.55 -30.38 -24.05
CA ILE A 847 -49.87 -29.71 -24.16
C ILE A 847 -50.10 -28.76 -22.99
N SER A 848 -49.77 -29.21 -21.78
CA SER A 848 -49.91 -28.40 -20.56
C SER A 848 -48.92 -27.23 -20.54
N ALA A 849 -47.70 -27.44 -21.04
CA ALA A 849 -46.66 -26.41 -21.15
C ALA A 849 -46.95 -25.35 -22.24
N VAL A 850 -47.76 -25.65 -23.26
CA VAL A 850 -48.29 -24.67 -24.21
C VAL A 850 -49.19 -23.62 -23.53
N GLU A 851 -49.69 -23.89 -22.33
CA GLU A 851 -50.53 -22.95 -21.54
C GLU A 851 -49.77 -22.31 -20.36
N ASP A 852 -48.45 -22.46 -20.29
CA ASP A 852 -47.62 -21.91 -19.19
C ASP A 852 -47.67 -20.37 -19.13
N SER A 853 -47.57 -19.80 -17.93
CA SER A 853 -47.56 -18.35 -17.74
C SER A 853 -46.35 -17.67 -18.41
N ASN A 854 -45.23 -18.36 -18.54
CA ASN A 854 -44.00 -17.85 -19.15
C ASN A 854 -43.95 -18.17 -20.66
N TYR A 855 -43.78 -17.14 -21.48
CA TYR A 855 -43.76 -17.28 -22.94
C TYR A 855 -42.60 -18.16 -23.46
N ASN A 856 -41.46 -18.21 -22.76
CA ASN A 856 -40.35 -19.10 -23.15
C ASN A 856 -40.73 -20.58 -23.01
N VAL A 857 -41.52 -20.93 -22.00
CA VAL A 857 -42.03 -22.30 -21.82
C VAL A 857 -43.01 -22.63 -22.94
N ARG A 858 -44.01 -21.77 -23.19
CA ARG A 858 -44.98 -21.96 -24.29
C ARG A 858 -44.30 -22.08 -25.66
N TRP A 859 -43.31 -21.22 -25.91
CA TRP A 859 -42.51 -21.22 -27.14
C TRP A 859 -41.79 -22.56 -27.33
N ASN A 860 -40.98 -22.99 -26.35
CA ASN A 860 -40.25 -24.25 -26.44
C ASN A 860 -41.19 -25.46 -26.46
N ALA A 861 -42.37 -25.40 -25.84
CA ALA A 861 -43.37 -26.47 -25.89
C ALA A 861 -43.97 -26.62 -27.30
N CYS A 862 -44.35 -25.52 -27.95
CA CYS A 862 -44.78 -25.54 -29.36
C CYS A 862 -43.67 -26.10 -30.27
N GLN A 863 -42.43 -25.63 -30.11
CA GLN A 863 -41.30 -26.11 -30.89
C GLN A 863 -41.05 -27.61 -30.68
N ALA A 864 -41.08 -28.09 -29.44
CA ALA A 864 -40.87 -29.51 -29.11
C ALA A 864 -41.95 -30.41 -29.72
N LEU A 865 -43.22 -30.01 -29.68
CA LEU A 865 -44.31 -30.72 -30.36
C LEU A 865 -44.09 -30.76 -31.87
N GLY A 866 -43.56 -29.69 -32.46
CA GLY A 866 -43.17 -29.65 -33.88
C GLY A 866 -41.94 -30.51 -34.23
N GLN A 867 -41.02 -30.73 -33.29
CA GLN A 867 -39.86 -31.63 -33.46
C GLN A 867 -40.21 -33.11 -33.26
N MET A 868 -41.36 -33.40 -32.64
CA MET A 868 -41.94 -34.76 -32.54
C MET A 868 -42.72 -35.19 -33.79
N ASP A 869 -42.86 -34.29 -34.78
CA ASP A 869 -43.37 -34.57 -36.13
C ASP A 869 -44.78 -35.24 -36.11
N GLU A 870 -45.08 -36.04 -37.12
CA GLU A 870 -46.29 -36.82 -37.34
C GLU A 870 -46.76 -37.70 -36.17
N LYS A 871 -45.92 -37.95 -35.16
CA LYS A 871 -46.29 -38.70 -33.94
C LYS A 871 -46.99 -37.83 -32.91
N ALA A 872 -46.69 -36.53 -32.86
CA ALA A 872 -47.38 -35.57 -31.99
C ALA A 872 -48.69 -35.06 -32.61
N ALA A 873 -48.95 -35.33 -33.90
CA ALA A 873 -50.11 -34.85 -34.67
C ALA A 873 -51.46 -35.49 -34.27
N THR A 874 -51.84 -35.36 -33.01
CA THR A 874 -53.16 -35.73 -32.48
C THR A 874 -54.13 -34.55 -32.57
N SER A 875 -55.44 -34.82 -32.61
CA SER A 875 -56.45 -33.75 -32.67
C SER A 875 -56.41 -32.80 -31.47
N GLU A 876 -55.95 -33.25 -30.30
CA GLU A 876 -55.80 -32.38 -29.13
C GLU A 876 -54.60 -31.42 -29.28
N VAL A 877 -53.44 -31.95 -29.68
CA VAL A 877 -52.25 -31.13 -29.99
C VAL A 877 -52.55 -30.10 -31.07
N ILE A 878 -53.20 -30.50 -32.16
CA ILE A 878 -53.57 -29.60 -33.26
C ILE A 878 -54.46 -28.45 -32.76
N ASN A 879 -55.49 -28.73 -31.95
CA ASN A 879 -56.37 -27.70 -31.39
C ASN A 879 -55.64 -26.75 -30.40
N ARG A 880 -54.67 -27.25 -29.63
CA ARG A 880 -53.84 -26.43 -28.74
C ARG A 880 -52.89 -25.54 -29.52
N LEU A 881 -52.25 -26.05 -30.57
CA LEU A 881 -51.39 -25.25 -31.45
C LEU A 881 -52.19 -24.19 -32.23
N ILE A 882 -53.41 -24.51 -32.70
CA ILE A 882 -54.34 -23.50 -33.27
C ILE A 882 -54.62 -22.38 -32.25
N SER A 883 -54.80 -22.73 -30.97
CA SER A 883 -55.03 -21.73 -29.91
C SER A 883 -53.77 -20.87 -29.67
N ALA A 884 -52.58 -21.48 -29.74
CA ALA A 884 -51.29 -20.80 -29.61
C ALA A 884 -50.95 -19.87 -30.80
N LEU A 885 -51.62 -20.01 -31.96
CA LEU A 885 -51.55 -19.00 -33.04
C LEU A 885 -52.14 -17.64 -32.61
N GLY A 886 -52.96 -17.60 -31.54
CA GLY A 886 -53.49 -16.38 -30.93
C GLY A 886 -52.70 -15.89 -29.71
N ASP A 887 -51.51 -16.42 -29.44
CA ASP A 887 -50.71 -16.03 -28.27
C ASP A 887 -50.25 -14.56 -28.34
N SER A 888 -50.16 -13.88 -27.20
CA SER A 888 -49.69 -12.49 -27.13
C SER A 888 -48.21 -12.32 -27.51
N ASN A 889 -47.42 -13.39 -27.56
CA ASN A 889 -46.00 -13.37 -27.92
C ASN A 889 -45.74 -13.95 -29.32
N ASP A 890 -45.04 -13.16 -30.14
CA ASP A 890 -44.75 -13.45 -31.55
C ASP A 890 -43.96 -14.75 -31.76
N HIS A 891 -43.03 -15.09 -30.86
CA HIS A 891 -42.23 -16.32 -30.96
C HIS A 891 -43.07 -17.58 -30.72
N VAL A 892 -44.08 -17.49 -29.85
CA VAL A 892 -45.04 -18.58 -29.60
C VAL A 892 -45.91 -18.80 -30.83
N ARG A 893 -46.49 -17.73 -31.39
CA ARG A 893 -47.30 -17.80 -32.63
C ARG A 893 -46.52 -18.38 -33.81
N TRP A 894 -45.29 -17.90 -34.03
CA TRP A 894 -44.41 -18.40 -35.09
C TRP A 894 -44.10 -19.89 -34.92
N SER A 895 -43.78 -20.32 -33.69
CA SER A 895 -43.43 -21.72 -33.43
C SER A 895 -44.63 -22.66 -33.46
N ALA A 896 -45.82 -22.19 -33.08
CA ALA A 896 -47.05 -22.94 -33.26
C ALA A 896 -47.38 -23.14 -34.75
N CYS A 897 -47.17 -22.12 -35.59
CA CYS A 897 -47.30 -22.22 -37.04
C CYS A 897 -46.27 -23.21 -37.63
N GLN A 898 -45.01 -23.13 -37.19
CA GLN A 898 -43.96 -24.08 -37.63
C GLN A 898 -44.30 -25.52 -37.22
N ALA A 899 -44.76 -25.73 -35.99
CA ALA A 899 -45.12 -27.05 -35.48
C ALA A 899 -46.30 -27.68 -36.25
N LEU A 900 -47.34 -26.89 -36.56
CA LEU A 900 -48.44 -27.33 -37.42
C LEU A 900 -47.97 -27.69 -38.83
N GLY A 901 -47.00 -26.95 -39.39
CA GLY A 901 -46.37 -27.26 -40.68
C GLY A 901 -45.56 -28.57 -40.65
N ASN A 902 -44.76 -28.77 -39.60
CA ASN A 902 -43.95 -29.99 -39.43
C ASN A 902 -44.82 -31.26 -39.29
N MET A 903 -46.01 -31.16 -38.69
CA MET A 903 -46.94 -32.30 -38.51
C MET A 903 -47.59 -32.83 -39.81
N GLY A 904 -47.26 -32.25 -40.97
CA GLY A 904 -47.55 -32.81 -42.28
C GLY A 904 -49.04 -33.00 -42.59
N GLU A 905 -49.36 -34.05 -43.37
CA GLU A 905 -50.72 -34.30 -43.85
C GLU A 905 -51.76 -34.47 -42.72
N LYS A 906 -51.34 -34.94 -41.54
CA LYS A 906 -52.20 -35.09 -40.35
C LYS A 906 -52.69 -33.76 -39.79
N ALA A 907 -51.89 -32.69 -39.93
CA ALA A 907 -52.30 -31.33 -39.59
C ALA A 907 -52.99 -30.60 -40.75
N GLY A 908 -52.98 -31.16 -41.98
CA GLY A 908 -53.55 -30.58 -43.22
C GLY A 908 -55.08 -30.48 -43.28
N THR A 909 -55.75 -30.23 -42.16
CA THR A 909 -57.21 -30.03 -42.10
C THR A 909 -57.59 -28.60 -42.50
N GLN A 910 -58.80 -28.42 -43.06
CA GLN A 910 -59.31 -27.08 -43.39
C GLN A 910 -59.30 -26.13 -42.19
N GLN A 911 -59.58 -26.64 -40.98
CA GLN A 911 -59.55 -25.87 -39.73
C GLN A 911 -58.15 -25.29 -39.43
N VAL A 912 -57.09 -26.06 -39.66
CA VAL A 912 -55.69 -25.59 -39.50
C VAL A 912 -55.34 -24.58 -40.58
N ILE A 913 -55.73 -24.84 -41.83
CA ILE A 913 -55.48 -23.94 -42.97
C ILE A 913 -56.15 -22.58 -42.71
N ASP A 914 -57.42 -22.56 -42.30
CA ASP A 914 -58.16 -21.33 -42.00
C ASP A 914 -57.55 -20.57 -40.82
N ALA A 915 -57.10 -21.27 -39.76
CA ALA A 915 -56.44 -20.67 -38.60
C ALA A 915 -55.07 -20.05 -38.95
N VAL A 916 -54.26 -20.73 -39.75
CA VAL A 916 -52.96 -20.22 -40.23
C VAL A 916 -53.15 -19.04 -41.18
N ILE A 917 -54.14 -19.09 -42.09
CA ILE A 917 -54.49 -17.94 -42.94
C ILE A 917 -54.94 -16.74 -42.10
N GLY A 918 -55.73 -16.95 -41.05
CA GLY A 918 -56.11 -15.90 -40.11
C GLY A 918 -54.90 -15.27 -39.41
N ALA A 919 -53.98 -16.10 -38.90
CA ALA A 919 -52.75 -15.63 -38.27
C ALA A 919 -51.82 -14.86 -39.23
N LEU A 920 -51.79 -15.22 -40.52
CA LEU A 920 -51.03 -14.52 -41.57
C LEU A 920 -51.65 -13.17 -42.00
N GLN A 921 -52.90 -12.88 -41.60
CA GLN A 921 -53.61 -11.64 -41.94
C GLN A 921 -53.59 -10.59 -40.81
N ASP A 922 -53.10 -10.96 -39.62
CA ASP A 922 -53.00 -10.06 -38.48
C ASP A 922 -51.77 -9.12 -38.63
N PRO A 923 -51.95 -7.79 -38.56
CA PRO A 923 -50.88 -6.82 -38.81
C PRO A 923 -49.76 -6.80 -37.76
N ASP A 924 -49.99 -7.32 -36.55
CA ASP A 924 -48.94 -7.50 -35.54
C ASP A 924 -48.20 -8.85 -35.69
N VAL A 925 -48.71 -9.77 -36.52
CA VAL A 925 -48.05 -11.04 -36.85
C VAL A 925 -47.12 -10.88 -38.05
N LYS A 926 -46.00 -10.18 -37.83
CA LYS A 926 -44.89 -10.16 -38.79
C LYS A 926 -44.12 -11.48 -38.78
N CYS A 927 -44.73 -12.54 -39.30
CA CYS A 927 -44.01 -13.70 -39.83
C CYS A 927 -43.09 -13.23 -40.96
N LYS A 928 -41.84 -12.94 -40.61
CA LYS A 928 -40.82 -12.39 -41.51
C LYS A 928 -39.85 -13.45 -42.06
N THR A 929 -40.34 -14.68 -42.23
CA THR A 929 -39.83 -15.77 -43.09
C THR A 929 -40.91 -16.84 -43.17
#